data_AF-A0A8C0H8G4-F1
#
_entry.id   AF-A0A8C0H8G4-F1
#
_cell.length_a   1.000
_cell.length_b   1.000
_cell.length_c   1.000
_cell.angle_alpha   90.00
_cell.angle_beta   90.00
_cell.angle_gamma   90.00
#
_symmetry.space_group_name_H-M   'P 1'
#
loop_
_entity.id
_entity.type
_entity.pdbx_description
1 polymer ?
#
loop_
_entity_poly.entity_id
_entity_poly.type
_entity_poly.pdbx_seq_one_letter_code
_entity_poly.pdbx_strand_id
1 'polypeptide(L)'
;QRGSETLHCLNNFQVNVKCTDLVFVSLVFPQLYWKVTEDKKTKCADKGKSKQTECLNYVRVLQPLNDDVLYVCGTNAFQPICDHLNLMSFELRGKNEDGKGRCPFDPAQSYTSVMVDGELYSGTSYNFLGSEPIISRNSHQSPLRTEYAIPWLNEPSFVFADVIRADRNSTEEDDDKVYFFFTEMSVEYEFVGKLMIPRISRVCKRDQGGLRTLQKKWTSFLKARLICTTPDKNLIFNIINDVFILKSPSLKEPVIYGVFTPQLNNMGLSAVCAYNLSTVEDVFSKGKYMQSATVEQSHTKWVRYNGEIPKPRPGACINKEARAANYMSSLNLPDKTLQFVKDHPLMDDSVTPIGDRPRLIKQDVRYTQIVVDRVTALNGSMYDVIFVSTDKGALHKAISYENGMHIIEEIQLFPNFEPVQTLLLSSKKGKRYLYAGSSSGVVQSPVAFCDKYSTCVDCVLARDPYCAWKSHEASCINILKEDEIERDWIQNIGGDASSCPDKVRENSLQHTFKHGSTAELKCSQKSNLAQVVWKFKDDVLKVESPKYRLLEKALLIFNLSEGDSGVYQCLSEEKVKNKKFSQVVAKHVLELKKIQPSTVDPIQPAAQTEGNTDVPKMSTVPTEGSTAQTSTTQIIPITTGRIIREPIGPILASATSNPEIFNSVPDGVPEKTMFLKSNDNFLLIFLFLFFFVLFLSLLSYNCYKGYLPDQCLKFRSAMLLGKKKPKSDFSDCEQSVKETLVEQGSIQNQTGEQPKPAHDTGYETEPDCGNGQVQHDDHVSSQAHKEVKDKPFDVKCELKYADSDAEGD
;
A
#
# COMPACT_ATOMS: atom_id res chain seq x y z
N GLN A 1 -25.46 -18.33 10.82
CA GLN A 1 -25.28 -19.11 9.57
C GLN A 1 -26.16 -18.53 8.47
N ARG A 2 -25.71 -17.44 7.84
CA ARG A 2 -26.25 -16.86 6.59
C ARG A 2 -25.07 -16.30 5.78
N GLY A 3 -25.30 -15.88 4.55
CA GLY A 3 -24.24 -15.41 3.67
C GLY A 3 -23.59 -14.11 4.17
N SER A 4 -22.31 -14.17 4.55
CA SER A 4 -21.48 -12.96 4.41
C SER A 4 -21.34 -12.68 2.91
N GLU A 5 -22.11 -11.71 2.44
CA GLU A 5 -21.92 -11.04 1.16
C GLU A 5 -20.82 -10.01 1.38
N THR A 6 -19.71 -10.13 0.66
CA THR A 6 -18.64 -9.15 0.75
C THR A 6 -19.10 -7.92 0.00
N LEU A 7 -19.49 -6.85 0.72
CA LEU A 7 -19.74 -5.55 0.10
C LEU A 7 -18.42 -4.95 -0.41
N HIS A 8 -18.01 -5.42 -1.59
CA HIS A 8 -17.29 -4.58 -2.53
C HIS A 8 -18.28 -3.60 -3.10
N CYS A 9 -17.88 -2.34 -3.16
CA CYS A 9 -18.53 -1.39 -4.04
C CYS A 9 -17.47 -0.34 -4.39
N LEU A 10 -17.52 0.24 -5.58
CA LEU A 10 -16.36 0.90 -6.17
C LEU A 10 -16.49 2.42 -6.09
N ASN A 11 -15.86 3.02 -5.08
CA ASN A 11 -16.01 4.42 -4.63
C ASN A 11 -17.42 4.87 -4.16
N ASN A 12 -18.00 4.41 -3.04
CA ASN A 12 -18.10 3.06 -2.49
C ASN A 12 -16.81 2.33 -1.98
N PHE A 13 -16.94 1.20 -1.25
CA PHE A 13 -15.86 0.63 -0.43
C PHE A 13 -15.04 -0.56 -0.93
N GLN A 14 -13.75 -0.49 -0.54
CA GLN A 14 -12.69 -1.43 -0.89
C GLN A 14 -12.59 -1.67 -2.39
N VAL A 15 -12.61 -0.57 -3.17
CA VAL A 15 -11.50 -0.23 -4.08
C VAL A 15 -11.55 1.21 -4.57
N ASN A 16 -10.38 1.70 -5.01
CA ASN A 16 -10.08 3.11 -5.24
C ASN A 16 -9.80 3.42 -6.74
N VAL A 17 -10.43 2.70 -7.68
CA VAL A 17 -10.29 2.97 -9.14
C VAL A 17 -10.63 4.43 -9.43
N LYS A 18 -9.90 5.06 -10.36
CA LYS A 18 -10.35 6.31 -11.00
C LYS A 18 -11.75 6.14 -11.59
N CYS A 19 -12.76 6.74 -10.97
CA CYS A 19 -14.15 6.64 -11.41
C CYS A 19 -14.44 7.55 -12.61
N THR A 20 -14.12 7.06 -13.80
CA THR A 20 -14.56 7.58 -15.10
C THR A 20 -15.06 6.41 -15.94
N ASP A 21 -16.27 5.93 -15.58
CA ASP A 21 -16.97 4.75 -16.10
C ASP A 21 -16.34 3.38 -15.74
N LEU A 22 -17.17 2.33 -15.64
CA LEU A 22 -16.80 1.04 -15.02
C LEU A 22 -17.58 -0.14 -15.60
N VAL A 23 -16.93 -1.29 -15.77
CA VAL A 23 -17.48 -2.56 -16.30
C VAL A 23 -17.09 -3.73 -15.36
N PHE A 24 -17.83 -4.85 -15.46
CA PHE A 24 -17.98 -5.91 -14.46
C PHE A 24 -16.74 -6.65 -13.94
N VAL A 25 -16.84 -7.03 -12.66
CA VAL A 25 -16.50 -8.39 -12.18
C VAL A 25 -17.84 -9.16 -12.04
N SER A 26 -17.85 -10.47 -12.30
CA SER A 26 -19.08 -11.21 -12.65
C SER A 26 -20.07 -11.46 -11.50
N LEU A 27 -20.94 -10.49 -11.23
CA LEU A 27 -22.39 -10.59 -10.93
C LEU A 27 -22.96 -9.19 -10.68
N VAL A 28 -24.25 -8.96 -10.97
CA VAL A 28 -24.89 -7.64 -10.82
C VAL A 28 -25.27 -7.41 -9.35
N PHE A 29 -24.45 -6.64 -8.64
CA PHE A 29 -24.78 -6.09 -7.32
C PHE A 29 -25.37 -4.67 -7.44
N PRO A 30 -26.22 -4.23 -6.49
CA PRO A 30 -26.75 -2.87 -6.47
C PRO A 30 -25.64 -1.81 -6.35
N GLN A 31 -25.93 -0.60 -6.82
CA GLN A 31 -24.99 0.53 -6.84
C GLN A 31 -25.63 1.79 -6.26
N LEU A 32 -24.82 2.57 -5.53
CA LEU A 32 -25.22 3.77 -4.82
C LEU A 32 -24.22 4.90 -5.11
N TYR A 33 -24.68 6.13 -5.34
CA TYR A 33 -23.81 7.25 -5.76
C TYR A 33 -23.89 8.44 -4.81
N TRP A 34 -22.97 8.52 -3.84
CA TRP A 34 -22.90 9.63 -2.88
C TRP A 34 -22.03 10.80 -3.39
N LYS A 35 -22.47 11.41 -4.50
CA LYS A 35 -21.72 12.46 -5.24
C LYS A 35 -21.81 13.84 -4.57
N VAL A 36 -20.74 14.62 -4.67
CA VAL A 36 -20.69 16.05 -4.27
C VAL A 36 -21.43 16.91 -5.30
N THR A 37 -22.23 17.89 -4.86
CA THR A 37 -22.88 18.87 -5.74
C THR A 37 -21.87 19.84 -6.37
N GLU A 38 -22.12 20.34 -7.58
CA GLU A 38 -21.20 21.25 -8.26
C GLU A 38 -20.93 22.55 -7.48
N ASP A 39 -21.90 23.05 -6.71
CA ASP A 39 -21.71 24.20 -5.82
C ASP A 39 -20.66 23.91 -4.74
N LYS A 40 -20.71 22.72 -4.12
CA LYS A 40 -19.73 22.28 -3.12
C LYS A 40 -18.35 22.04 -3.76
N LYS A 41 -18.30 21.43 -4.95
CA LYS A 41 -17.03 21.26 -5.68
C LYS A 41 -16.39 22.60 -6.03
N THR A 42 -17.19 23.59 -6.41
CA THR A 42 -16.71 24.94 -6.74
C THR A 42 -16.23 25.65 -5.47
N LYS A 43 -17.03 25.67 -4.39
CA LYS A 43 -16.62 26.18 -3.06
C LYS A 43 -15.40 25.49 -2.43
N CYS A 44 -15.05 24.29 -2.91
CA CYS A 44 -13.80 23.61 -2.58
C CYS A 44 -12.65 24.09 -3.49
N ALA A 45 -12.88 24.23 -4.80
CA ALA A 45 -11.91 24.77 -5.75
C ALA A 45 -11.51 26.22 -5.44
N ASP A 46 -12.45 27.04 -4.99
CA ASP A 46 -12.24 28.42 -4.54
C ASP A 46 -11.26 28.50 -3.34
N LYS A 47 -11.03 27.39 -2.63
CA LYS A 47 -10.01 27.24 -1.56
C LYS A 47 -8.66 26.72 -2.07
N GLY A 48 -8.40 26.79 -3.37
CA GLY A 48 -7.15 26.35 -4.00
C GLY A 48 -7.01 24.83 -4.14
N LYS A 49 -8.11 24.07 -4.09
CA LYS A 49 -8.11 22.60 -4.20
C LYS A 49 -8.54 22.12 -5.59
N SER A 50 -8.04 20.97 -6.02
CA SER A 50 -8.31 20.41 -7.35
C SER A 50 -9.77 19.98 -7.52
N LYS A 51 -10.51 20.71 -8.35
CA LYS A 51 -11.93 20.41 -8.65
C LYS A 51 -12.16 18.99 -9.20
N GLN A 52 -11.16 18.42 -9.88
CA GLN A 52 -11.26 17.13 -10.57
C GLN A 52 -10.69 15.93 -9.78
N THR A 53 -9.97 16.19 -8.68
CA THR A 53 -9.44 15.12 -7.81
C THR A 53 -9.85 15.35 -6.37
N GLU A 54 -9.25 16.31 -5.68
CA GLU A 54 -9.44 16.49 -4.23
C GLU A 54 -10.87 16.88 -3.84
N CYS A 55 -11.57 17.67 -4.66
CA CYS A 55 -12.95 18.13 -4.41
C CYS A 55 -14.03 17.08 -4.73
N LEU A 56 -13.79 15.82 -4.41
CA LEU A 56 -14.72 14.70 -4.55
C LEU A 56 -15.13 14.16 -3.16
N ASN A 57 -16.09 13.24 -3.12
CA ASN A 57 -16.44 12.53 -1.89
C ASN A 57 -15.69 11.20 -1.84
N TYR A 58 -14.49 11.21 -1.26
CA TYR A 58 -13.77 9.97 -1.01
C TYR A 58 -14.31 9.35 0.27
N VAL A 59 -14.84 8.14 0.14
CA VAL A 59 -15.35 7.40 1.30
C VAL A 59 -14.17 6.83 2.10
N ARG A 60 -14.25 6.95 3.43
CA ARG A 60 -13.13 6.77 4.37
C ARG A 60 -13.50 5.92 5.59
N VAL A 61 -14.74 5.99 6.07
CA VAL A 61 -15.28 5.08 7.09
C VAL A 61 -16.34 4.20 6.47
N LEU A 62 -16.19 2.88 6.59
CA LEU A 62 -17.28 1.91 6.50
C LEU A 62 -17.16 0.97 7.68
N GLN A 63 -18.22 0.86 8.46
CA GLN A 63 -18.26 -0.05 9.60
C GLN A 63 -19.65 -0.67 9.73
N PRO A 64 -19.78 -1.95 10.14
CA PRO A 64 -21.07 -2.51 10.51
C PRO A 64 -21.58 -1.83 11.78
N LEU A 65 -22.75 -1.19 11.69
CA LEU A 65 -23.45 -0.61 12.84
C LEU A 65 -24.38 -1.65 13.49
N ASN A 66 -25.03 -2.46 12.64
CA ASN A 66 -25.78 -3.66 12.97
C ASN A 66 -25.89 -4.55 11.72
N ASP A 67 -26.58 -5.68 11.81
CA ASP A 67 -26.66 -6.68 10.73
C ASP A 67 -27.25 -6.13 9.41
N ASP A 68 -28.11 -5.10 9.46
CA ASP A 68 -28.80 -4.52 8.30
C ASP A 68 -28.30 -3.12 7.90
N VAL A 69 -27.36 -2.53 8.67
CA VAL A 69 -26.96 -1.12 8.50
C VAL A 69 -25.45 -0.93 8.65
N LEU A 70 -24.85 -0.26 7.68
CA LEU A 70 -23.47 0.22 7.76
C LEU A 70 -23.41 1.71 8.09
N TYR A 71 -22.47 2.10 8.94
CA TYR A 71 -22.11 3.50 9.18
C TYR A 71 -21.05 3.91 8.16
N VAL A 72 -21.31 5.01 7.43
CA VAL A 72 -20.54 5.43 6.26
C VAL A 72 -20.10 6.88 6.44
N CYS A 73 -18.82 7.21 6.21
CA CYS A 73 -18.36 8.61 6.16
C CYS A 73 -17.40 8.86 4.99
N GLY A 74 -17.46 10.06 4.41
CA GLY A 74 -16.55 10.48 3.33
C GLY A 74 -16.16 11.97 3.40
N THR A 75 -15.11 12.33 2.65
CA THR A 75 -14.47 13.67 2.68
C THR A 75 -15.36 14.78 2.12
N ASN A 76 -16.28 14.45 1.21
CA ASN A 76 -17.31 15.34 0.63
C ASN A 76 -16.79 16.74 0.26
N ALA A 77 -15.69 16.78 -0.51
CA ALA A 77 -14.99 18.01 -0.90
C ALA A 77 -14.61 18.91 0.29
N PHE A 78 -13.84 18.35 1.23
CA PHE A 78 -13.39 19.02 2.45
C PHE A 78 -14.54 19.53 3.35
N GLN A 79 -15.64 18.78 3.37
CA GLN A 79 -16.76 18.96 4.31
C GLN A 79 -17.21 17.58 4.81
N PRO A 80 -16.42 16.92 5.68
CA PRO A 80 -16.65 15.52 6.06
C PRO A 80 -18.07 15.29 6.57
N ILE A 81 -18.75 14.28 6.03
CA ILE A 81 -20.10 13.89 6.48
C ILE A 81 -20.18 12.39 6.71
N CYS A 82 -21.12 11.99 7.57
CA CYS A 82 -21.47 10.61 7.84
C CYS A 82 -22.98 10.36 7.61
N ASP A 83 -23.32 9.14 7.20
CA ASP A 83 -24.71 8.68 7.01
C ASP A 83 -24.81 7.17 7.26
N HIS A 84 -26.03 6.64 7.26
CA HIS A 84 -26.35 5.24 7.47
C HIS A 84 -26.80 4.60 6.15
N LEU A 85 -26.08 3.59 5.67
CA LEU A 85 -26.47 2.78 4.52
C LEU A 85 -27.34 1.61 4.98
N ASN A 86 -28.57 1.52 4.48
CA ASN A 86 -29.44 0.36 4.65
C ASN A 86 -29.03 -0.74 3.66
N LEU A 87 -28.64 -1.92 4.15
CA LEU A 87 -28.22 -3.04 3.30
C LEU A 87 -29.39 -3.66 2.52
N MET A 88 -30.61 -3.59 3.04
CA MET A 88 -31.79 -4.21 2.44
C MET A 88 -32.39 -3.40 1.28
N SER A 89 -32.27 -2.06 1.28
CA SER A 89 -32.65 -1.21 0.13
C SER A 89 -31.47 -0.67 -0.67
N PHE A 90 -30.25 -0.80 -0.14
CA PHE A 90 -29.00 -0.24 -0.69
C PHE A 90 -28.97 1.30 -0.80
N GLU A 91 -29.70 1.98 0.08
CA GLU A 91 -29.86 3.44 0.10
C GLU A 91 -29.28 4.08 1.38
N LEU A 92 -28.86 5.34 1.27
CA LEU A 92 -28.54 6.18 2.43
C LEU A 92 -29.82 6.70 3.09
N ARG A 93 -29.82 6.77 4.42
CA ARG A 93 -30.94 7.33 5.21
C ARG A 93 -31.03 8.86 5.18
N GLY A 94 -30.07 9.55 4.58
CA GLY A 94 -30.10 11.00 4.39
C GLY A 94 -29.78 11.80 5.66
N LYS A 95 -29.18 11.19 6.70
CA LYS A 95 -28.91 11.87 7.97
C LYS A 95 -27.98 13.08 7.82
N ASN A 96 -26.96 12.96 6.96
CA ASN A 96 -25.91 13.97 6.77
C ASN A 96 -25.30 14.49 8.10
N GLU A 97 -24.89 13.58 8.98
CA GLU A 97 -24.20 13.94 10.23
C GLU A 97 -22.84 14.58 9.95
N ASP A 98 -22.37 15.48 10.84
CA ASP A 98 -21.00 16.01 10.76
C ASP A 98 -19.96 14.90 10.95
N GLY A 99 -19.04 14.79 9.98
CA GLY A 99 -17.93 13.84 9.97
C GLY A 99 -16.64 14.37 10.61
N LYS A 100 -16.59 15.62 11.09
CA LYS A 100 -15.39 16.24 11.67
C LYS A 100 -14.79 15.41 12.81
N GLY A 101 -13.53 14.98 12.66
CA GLY A 101 -12.84 14.09 13.61
C GLY A 101 -13.26 12.62 13.57
N ARG A 102 -14.26 12.26 12.76
CA ARG A 102 -14.65 10.88 12.42
C ARG A 102 -14.04 10.46 11.08
N CYS A 103 -13.86 11.42 10.18
CA CYS A 103 -13.43 11.28 8.79
C CYS A 103 -12.49 12.46 8.44
N PRO A 104 -11.41 12.26 7.65
CA PRO A 104 -10.51 13.33 7.24
C PRO A 104 -11.16 14.33 6.28
N PHE A 105 -10.59 15.53 6.19
CA PHE A 105 -10.99 16.55 5.23
C PHE A 105 -10.37 16.32 3.84
N ASP A 106 -9.08 16.04 3.83
CA ASP A 106 -8.30 15.80 2.61
C ASP A 106 -8.24 14.30 2.29
N PRO A 107 -8.44 13.86 1.04
CA PRO A 107 -8.30 12.45 0.68
C PRO A 107 -6.89 11.88 0.89
N ALA A 108 -5.84 12.70 1.00
CA ALA A 108 -4.47 12.30 1.31
C ALA A 108 -4.14 12.29 2.81
N GLN A 109 -5.01 12.79 3.70
CA GLN A 109 -4.80 12.71 5.14
C GLN A 109 -5.00 11.26 5.64
N SER A 110 -4.07 10.81 6.49
CA SER A 110 -4.14 9.48 7.13
C SER A 110 -5.33 9.37 8.07
N TYR A 111 -5.97 8.21 8.10
CA TYR A 111 -7.16 7.95 8.91
C TYR A 111 -7.20 6.49 9.35
N THR A 112 -7.86 6.22 10.46
CA THR A 112 -8.22 4.86 10.88
C THR A 112 -9.50 4.88 11.72
N SER A 113 -10.25 3.78 11.74
CA SER A 113 -11.48 3.68 12.53
C SER A 113 -11.86 2.25 12.86
N VAL A 114 -12.58 2.06 13.97
CA VAL A 114 -13.24 0.80 14.35
C VAL A 114 -14.58 1.10 15.04
N MET A 115 -15.61 0.32 14.72
CA MET A 115 -16.89 0.36 15.43
C MET A 115 -16.87 -0.63 16.59
N VAL A 116 -17.22 -0.17 17.80
CA VAL A 116 -17.26 -1.00 19.01
C VAL A 116 -18.61 -0.80 19.69
N ASP A 117 -19.45 -1.84 19.60
CA ASP A 117 -20.79 -1.89 20.22
C ASP A 117 -21.70 -0.68 19.88
N GLY A 118 -21.60 -0.18 18.65
CA GLY A 118 -22.38 0.96 18.14
C GLY A 118 -21.71 2.33 18.28
N GLU A 119 -20.55 2.41 18.96
CA GLU A 119 -19.76 3.63 19.08
C GLU A 119 -18.57 3.61 18.09
N LEU A 120 -18.38 4.69 17.33
CA LEU A 120 -17.27 4.80 16.38
C LEU A 120 -16.03 5.38 17.08
N TYR A 121 -14.95 4.61 17.10
CA TYR A 121 -13.63 5.04 17.52
C TYR A 121 -12.83 5.43 16.26
N SER A 122 -12.20 6.60 16.26
CA SER A 122 -11.53 7.19 15.10
C SER A 122 -10.18 7.81 15.44
N GLY A 123 -9.23 7.73 14.50
CA GLY A 123 -7.95 8.45 14.51
C GLY A 123 -7.77 9.16 13.17
N THR A 124 -7.75 10.50 13.15
CA THR A 124 -7.74 11.31 11.91
C THR A 124 -7.35 12.77 12.21
N SER A 125 -7.38 13.65 11.22
CA SER A 125 -7.43 15.12 11.38
C SER A 125 -8.79 15.61 11.88
N TYR A 126 -8.80 16.67 12.68
CA TYR A 126 -10.00 17.42 13.12
C TYR A 126 -10.28 18.67 12.29
N ASN A 127 -9.30 19.16 11.51
CA ASN A 127 -9.42 20.40 10.72
C ASN A 127 -9.04 20.23 9.24
N PHE A 128 -9.36 21.25 8.43
CA PHE A 128 -9.12 21.29 6.99
C PHE A 128 -7.64 21.08 6.61
N LEU A 129 -6.72 21.71 7.36
CA LEU A 129 -5.28 21.71 7.08
C LEU A 129 -4.59 20.39 7.47
N GLY A 130 -5.18 19.59 8.36
CA GLY A 130 -4.57 18.39 8.93
C GLY A 130 -3.65 18.64 10.13
N SER A 131 -3.54 19.88 10.62
CA SER A 131 -2.66 20.25 11.72
C SER A 131 -3.18 19.89 13.11
N GLU A 132 -4.48 19.63 13.26
CA GLU A 132 -5.10 19.17 14.50
C GLU A 132 -5.35 17.66 14.45
N PRO A 133 -4.43 16.80 14.94
CA PRO A 133 -4.67 15.36 15.03
C PRO A 133 -5.62 15.03 16.19
N ILE A 134 -6.48 14.03 16.00
CA ILE A 134 -7.44 13.59 17.01
C ILE A 134 -7.59 12.06 16.99
N ILE A 135 -7.45 11.45 18.17
CA ILE A 135 -8.09 10.17 18.49
C ILE A 135 -9.35 10.47 19.32
N SER A 136 -10.51 9.96 18.90
CA SER A 136 -11.81 10.21 19.54
C SER A 136 -12.79 9.04 19.48
N ARG A 137 -13.82 9.10 20.33
CA ARG A 137 -15.01 8.25 20.28
C ARG A 137 -16.24 9.12 20.04
N ASN A 138 -16.96 8.83 18.97
CA ASN A 138 -18.30 9.34 18.76
C ASN A 138 -19.31 8.52 19.58
N SER A 139 -19.93 9.16 20.57
CA SER A 139 -20.93 8.56 21.47
C SER A 139 -21.95 9.62 21.86
N HIS A 140 -23.22 9.23 21.95
CA HIS A 140 -24.28 10.10 22.47
C HIS A 140 -24.21 10.29 24.00
N GLN A 141 -23.61 9.36 24.74
CA GLN A 141 -23.57 9.37 26.20
C GLN A 141 -22.27 9.97 26.74
N SER A 142 -21.13 9.62 26.13
CA SER A 142 -19.82 10.11 26.55
C SER A 142 -18.88 10.27 25.33
N PRO A 143 -19.00 11.37 24.58
CA PRO A 143 -18.04 11.69 23.52
C PRO A 143 -16.70 12.08 24.14
N LEU A 144 -15.64 11.36 23.78
CA LEU A 144 -14.28 11.56 24.32
C LEU A 144 -13.29 11.84 23.20
N ARG A 145 -12.31 12.72 23.47
CA ARG A 145 -11.20 13.02 22.57
C ARG A 145 -9.86 13.11 23.31
N THR A 146 -8.80 13.11 22.54
CA THR A 146 -7.43 13.39 23.01
C THR A 146 -7.25 14.87 23.37
N GLU A 147 -6.22 15.20 24.14
CA GLU A 147 -5.77 16.60 24.28
C GLU A 147 -5.02 17.04 23.01
N TYR A 148 -5.26 18.27 22.57
CA TYR A 148 -4.53 18.86 21.44
C TYR A 148 -3.20 19.41 21.96
N ALA A 149 -2.24 18.51 22.16
CA ALA A 149 -0.94 18.81 22.72
C ALA A 149 0.10 17.79 22.22
N ILE A 150 1.32 18.28 21.93
CA ILE A 150 2.46 17.49 21.44
C ILE A 150 2.75 16.20 22.27
N PRO A 151 2.68 16.20 23.62
CA PRO A 151 2.82 14.98 24.41
C PRO A 151 1.88 13.85 24.00
N TRP A 152 0.65 14.19 23.59
CA TRP A 152 -0.40 13.25 23.23
C TRP A 152 -0.26 12.76 21.79
N LEU A 153 -0.17 13.67 20.82
CA LEU A 153 -0.07 13.36 19.39
C LEU A 153 0.80 14.42 18.69
N ASN A 154 1.84 14.00 17.96
CA ASN A 154 2.84 14.91 17.38
C ASN A 154 3.04 14.68 15.86
N GLU A 155 2.25 15.34 15.02
CA GLU A 155 2.13 15.06 13.56
C GLU A 155 1.96 13.54 13.25
N PRO A 156 0.93 12.85 13.81
CA PRO A 156 0.72 11.43 13.59
C PRO A 156 0.15 11.11 12.20
N SER A 157 0.68 10.06 11.59
CA SER A 157 0.10 9.37 10.44
C SER A 157 -0.58 8.08 10.92
N PHE A 158 -1.92 8.07 10.90
CA PHE A 158 -2.74 6.95 11.39
C PHE A 158 -2.76 5.77 10.42
N VAL A 159 -2.70 4.56 10.97
CA VAL A 159 -2.60 3.31 10.21
C VAL A 159 -3.77 2.37 10.53
N PHE A 160 -3.87 1.91 11.78
CA PHE A 160 -4.81 0.84 12.15
C PHE A 160 -5.44 1.09 13.52
N ALA A 161 -6.67 0.60 13.72
CA ALA A 161 -7.32 0.57 15.02
C ALA A 161 -8.25 -0.65 15.13
N ASP A 162 -8.30 -1.27 16.31
CA ASP A 162 -9.11 -2.48 16.57
C ASP A 162 -9.35 -2.65 18.08
N VAL A 163 -10.40 -3.39 18.43
CA VAL A 163 -10.75 -3.72 19.82
C VAL A 163 -10.20 -5.09 20.22
N ILE A 164 -9.44 -5.09 21.30
CA ILE A 164 -9.12 -6.28 22.08
C ILE A 164 -10.19 -6.41 23.16
N ARG A 165 -10.98 -7.48 23.10
CA ARG A 165 -11.99 -7.79 24.11
C ARG A 165 -11.35 -8.46 25.32
N ALA A 166 -11.83 -8.15 26.51
CA ALA A 166 -11.41 -8.88 27.71
C ALA A 166 -11.92 -10.33 27.67
N ASP A 167 -11.17 -11.28 28.25
CA ASP A 167 -11.66 -12.66 28.36
C ASP A 167 -12.81 -12.72 29.37
N ARG A 168 -13.99 -13.10 28.88
CA ARG A 168 -15.23 -13.24 29.66
C ARG A 168 -15.15 -14.38 30.70
N ASN A 169 -14.18 -15.28 30.58
CA ASN A 169 -13.92 -16.33 31.55
C ASN A 169 -12.90 -15.92 32.64
N SER A 170 -12.27 -14.74 32.52
CA SER A 170 -11.30 -14.25 33.50
C SER A 170 -11.99 -13.72 34.77
N THR A 171 -11.42 -14.02 35.94
CA THR A 171 -11.97 -13.60 37.25
C THR A 171 -11.59 -12.17 37.65
N GLU A 172 -10.94 -11.43 36.75
CA GLU A 172 -10.40 -10.09 36.98
C GLU A 172 -11.36 -8.97 36.55
N GLU A 173 -12.44 -9.32 35.82
CA GLU A 173 -13.47 -8.40 35.30
C GLU A 173 -12.88 -7.20 34.55
N ASP A 174 -11.83 -7.45 33.75
CA ASP A 174 -11.08 -6.43 33.02
C ASP A 174 -11.93 -5.80 31.88
N ASP A 175 -11.52 -4.64 31.39
CA ASP A 175 -12.27 -3.92 30.36
C ASP A 175 -11.78 -4.18 28.93
N ASP A 176 -12.68 -4.04 27.95
CA ASP A 176 -12.34 -4.02 26.54
C ASP A 176 -11.42 -2.82 26.24
N LYS A 177 -10.39 -3.01 25.42
CA LYS A 177 -9.39 -1.99 25.11
C LYS A 177 -9.34 -1.75 23.61
N VAL A 178 -9.48 -0.49 23.20
CA VAL A 178 -9.35 -0.09 21.79
C VAL A 178 -7.93 0.39 21.55
N TYR A 179 -7.24 -0.31 20.66
CA TYR A 179 -5.84 -0.06 20.30
C TYR A 179 -5.76 0.75 19.01
N PHE A 180 -4.79 1.66 18.93
CA PHE A 180 -4.49 2.48 17.76
C PHE A 180 -3.00 2.40 17.41
N PHE A 181 -2.71 2.38 16.11
CA PHE A 181 -1.37 2.29 15.54
C PHE A 181 -1.15 3.44 14.56
N PHE A 182 -0.03 4.13 14.71
CA PHE A 182 0.32 5.31 13.92
C PHE A 182 1.83 5.55 13.92
N THR A 183 2.35 6.29 12.94
CA THR A 183 3.73 6.82 12.99
C THR A 183 3.67 8.30 13.33
N GLU A 184 4.33 8.78 14.39
CA GLU A 184 4.40 10.21 14.73
C GLU A 184 5.84 10.72 14.79
N MET A 185 6.03 12.04 14.90
CA MET A 185 7.34 12.60 15.23
C MET A 185 7.73 12.27 16.68
N SER A 186 8.97 11.80 16.86
CA SER A 186 9.55 11.59 18.18
C SER A 186 9.59 12.88 19.00
N VAL A 187 9.43 12.73 20.32
CA VAL A 187 9.75 13.76 21.32
C VAL A 187 10.92 13.33 22.22
N GLU A 188 11.24 12.03 22.21
CA GLU A 188 12.24 11.38 23.07
C GLU A 188 13.63 11.22 22.47
N TYR A 189 13.80 11.46 21.16
CA TYR A 189 15.09 11.35 20.48
C TYR A 189 15.46 12.65 19.77
N GLU A 190 16.61 13.20 20.15
CA GLU A 190 17.26 14.28 19.41
C GLU A 190 18.03 13.68 18.22
N PHE A 191 17.75 14.16 17.01
CA PHE A 191 18.36 13.69 15.76
C PHE A 191 18.58 14.86 14.80
N VAL A 192 19.38 14.66 13.75
CA VAL A 192 19.78 15.71 12.77
C VAL A 192 18.59 16.30 11.98
N GLY A 193 17.43 15.63 12.02
CA GLY A 193 16.15 16.12 11.52
C GLY A 193 14.98 15.40 12.18
N LYS A 194 13.74 15.68 11.75
CA LYS A 194 12.51 15.04 12.24
C LYS A 194 12.64 13.50 12.19
N LEU A 195 12.79 12.85 13.35
CA LEU A 195 12.80 11.39 13.46
C LEU A 195 11.38 10.88 13.73
N MET A 196 10.89 10.00 12.87
CA MET A 196 9.58 9.37 13.02
C MET A 196 9.67 8.12 13.90
N ILE A 197 8.61 7.79 14.65
CA ILE A 197 8.51 6.60 15.50
C ILE A 197 7.15 5.91 15.29
N PRO A 198 7.13 4.55 15.15
CA PRO A 198 5.90 3.79 15.25
C PRO A 198 5.39 3.76 16.69
N ARG A 199 4.11 4.08 16.87
CA ARG A 199 3.40 4.02 18.14
C ARG A 199 2.37 2.89 18.12
N ILE A 200 2.25 2.25 19.27
CA ILE A 200 1.02 1.61 19.71
C ILE A 200 0.45 2.45 20.85
N SER A 201 -0.85 2.70 20.85
CA SER A 201 -1.57 3.35 21.95
C SER A 201 -2.88 2.63 22.23
N ARG A 202 -3.47 2.89 23.39
CA ARG A 202 -4.76 2.32 23.78
C ARG A 202 -5.64 3.28 24.55
N VAL A 203 -6.94 3.00 24.56
CA VAL A 203 -7.94 3.54 25.49
C VAL A 203 -8.85 2.41 26.00
N CYS A 204 -9.43 2.58 27.19
CA CYS A 204 -10.40 1.65 27.76
C CYS A 204 -11.81 1.99 27.26
N LYS A 205 -12.59 0.97 26.86
CA LYS A 205 -13.92 1.16 26.29
C LYS A 205 -14.89 1.87 27.24
N ARG A 206 -14.83 1.57 28.55
CA ARG A 206 -15.70 2.18 29.59
C ARG A 206 -15.15 3.47 30.19
N ASP A 207 -14.11 4.07 29.59
CA ASP A 207 -13.71 5.44 29.92
C ASP A 207 -14.88 6.40 29.67
N GLN A 208 -15.13 7.32 30.60
CA GLN A 208 -16.20 8.33 30.55
C GLN A 208 -15.63 9.76 30.61
N GLY A 209 -14.31 9.91 30.64
CA GLY A 209 -13.63 11.16 30.98
C GLY A 209 -13.51 11.37 32.49
N GLY A 210 -12.85 12.46 32.88
CA GLY A 210 -12.73 12.89 34.27
C GLY A 210 -13.74 13.99 34.63
N LEU A 211 -14.07 14.10 35.93
CA LEU A 211 -15.12 15.01 36.42
C LEU A 211 -14.70 16.49 36.46
N ARG A 212 -13.40 16.77 36.63
CA ARG A 212 -12.82 18.12 36.71
C ARG A 212 -11.61 18.23 35.78
N THR A 213 -10.57 17.49 36.11
CA THR A 213 -9.45 17.23 35.19
C THR A 213 -9.94 16.30 34.06
N LEU A 214 -9.51 16.52 32.82
CA LEU A 214 -9.87 15.69 31.65
C LEU A 214 -11.39 15.55 31.35
N GLN A 215 -12.16 16.62 31.53
CA GLN A 215 -13.58 16.69 31.10
C GLN A 215 -13.72 16.47 29.58
N LYS A 216 -14.54 15.50 29.17
CA LYS A 216 -14.70 15.05 27.76
C LYS A 216 -13.38 14.64 27.08
N LYS A 217 -12.36 14.25 27.88
CA LYS A 217 -11.05 13.79 27.42
C LYS A 217 -10.76 12.38 27.93
N TRP A 218 -9.97 11.60 27.21
CA TRP A 218 -9.57 10.27 27.67
C TRP A 218 -8.82 10.33 29.01
N THR A 219 -9.16 9.44 29.94
CA THR A 219 -8.41 9.18 31.19
C THR A 219 -7.51 7.93 31.08
N SER A 220 -7.76 7.11 30.06
CA SER A 220 -7.11 5.84 29.77
C SER A 220 -6.07 5.87 28.64
N PHE A 221 -5.85 7.03 28.00
CA PHE A 221 -4.93 7.14 26.87
C PHE A 221 -3.47 7.00 27.30
N LEU A 222 -2.79 5.98 26.78
CA LEU A 222 -1.34 5.79 26.87
C LEU A 222 -0.79 5.35 25.51
N LYS A 223 0.41 5.81 25.16
CA LYS A 223 1.17 5.40 23.96
C LYS A 223 2.58 4.90 24.31
N ALA A 224 3.09 3.95 23.55
CA ALA A 224 4.43 3.38 23.70
C ALA A 224 5.18 3.32 22.36
N ARG A 225 6.51 3.26 22.42
CA ARG A 225 7.39 2.96 21.26
C ARG A 225 7.14 1.52 20.80
N LEU A 226 6.88 1.31 19.50
CA LEU A 226 6.75 -0.02 18.89
C LEU A 226 7.98 -0.28 17.99
N ILE A 227 8.85 -1.19 18.42
CA ILE A 227 10.22 -1.29 17.88
C ILE A 227 10.33 -2.41 16.85
N CYS A 228 10.68 -2.08 15.61
CA CYS A 228 11.10 -3.04 14.60
C CYS A 228 12.54 -2.74 14.14
N THR A 229 13.50 -3.50 14.67
CA THR A 229 14.95 -3.29 14.47
C THR A 229 15.68 -4.63 14.34
N THR A 230 16.81 -4.63 13.64
CA THR A 230 17.73 -5.80 13.55
C THR A 230 19.06 -5.43 14.20
N PRO A 231 19.32 -5.81 15.46
CA PRO A 231 20.54 -5.43 16.18
C PRO A 231 21.83 -5.77 15.42
N ASP A 232 21.95 -7.01 14.94
CA ASP A 232 23.14 -7.53 14.24
C ASP A 232 23.52 -6.77 12.95
N LYS A 233 22.60 -5.96 12.41
CA LYS A 233 22.76 -5.24 11.15
C LYS A 233 22.55 -3.72 11.29
N ASN A 234 22.28 -3.21 12.49
CA ASN A 234 21.89 -1.82 12.75
C ASN A 234 20.76 -1.29 11.84
N LEU A 235 19.84 -2.17 11.41
CA LEU A 235 18.69 -1.78 10.59
C LEU A 235 17.53 -1.34 11.47
N ILE A 236 16.96 -0.17 11.19
CA ILE A 236 15.87 0.44 11.96
C ILE A 236 14.69 0.71 11.02
N PHE A 237 13.52 0.12 11.30
CA PHE A 237 12.31 0.25 10.50
C PHE A 237 11.30 1.11 11.27
N ASN A 238 11.45 2.43 11.18
CA ASN A 238 10.76 3.41 12.03
C ASN A 238 9.52 4.09 11.40
N ILE A 239 9.08 3.64 10.23
CA ILE A 239 7.76 3.95 9.68
C ILE A 239 6.93 2.67 9.71
N ILE A 240 5.72 2.70 10.28
CA ILE A 240 4.76 1.59 10.18
C ILE A 240 3.75 1.88 9.07
N ASN A 241 3.53 0.91 8.18
CA ASN A 241 2.67 1.05 7.00
C ASN A 241 1.32 0.35 7.18
N ASP A 242 1.28 -0.79 7.88
CA ASP A 242 0.05 -1.55 8.16
C ASP A 242 0.18 -2.47 9.39
N VAL A 243 -0.96 -2.89 9.95
CA VAL A 243 -1.06 -3.78 11.12
C VAL A 243 -2.22 -4.75 10.96
N PHE A 244 -1.96 -6.02 11.31
CA PHE A 244 -2.97 -7.08 11.38
C PHE A 244 -2.91 -7.78 12.74
N ILE A 245 -4.05 -7.88 13.43
CA ILE A 245 -4.16 -8.59 14.71
C ILE A 245 -4.71 -10.00 14.47
N LEU A 246 -3.84 -11.00 14.59
CA LEU A 246 -4.21 -12.41 14.47
C LEU A 246 -4.95 -12.87 15.74
N LYS A 247 -6.27 -12.94 15.66
CA LYS A 247 -7.17 -13.47 16.70
C LYS A 247 -7.57 -14.91 16.31
N SER A 248 -7.19 -15.92 17.10
CA SER A 248 -7.54 -17.33 16.84
C SER A 248 -7.81 -18.08 18.14
N PRO A 249 -8.86 -18.94 18.21
CA PRO A 249 -9.10 -19.81 19.38
C PRO A 249 -7.98 -20.83 19.66
N SER A 250 -7.03 -20.99 18.72
CA SER A 250 -5.85 -21.86 18.87
C SER A 250 -4.61 -21.14 19.44
N LEU A 251 -4.71 -19.83 19.67
CA LEU A 251 -3.67 -19.03 20.32
C LEU A 251 -4.03 -18.80 21.80
N LYS A 252 -3.02 -18.67 22.65
CA LYS A 252 -3.20 -18.27 24.06
C LYS A 252 -3.58 -16.79 24.19
N GLU A 253 -3.13 -15.97 23.23
CA GLU A 253 -3.33 -14.53 23.17
C GLU A 253 -3.27 -14.05 21.72
N PRO A 254 -3.89 -12.90 21.37
CA PRO A 254 -3.74 -12.30 20.05
C PRO A 254 -2.29 -11.93 19.73
N VAL A 255 -1.87 -12.13 18.48
CA VAL A 255 -0.54 -11.72 17.99
C VAL A 255 -0.70 -10.56 17.01
N ILE A 256 0.00 -9.46 17.26
CA ILE A 256 -0.02 -8.26 16.44
C ILE A 256 1.11 -8.36 15.41
N TYR A 257 0.80 -8.40 14.12
CA TYR A 257 1.76 -8.29 13.03
C TYR A 257 1.75 -6.88 12.48
N GLY A 258 2.93 -6.32 12.16
CA GLY A 258 3.04 -5.01 11.52
C GLY A 258 4.08 -5.00 10.41
N VAL A 259 3.81 -4.23 9.36
CA VAL A 259 4.72 -3.95 8.24
C VAL A 259 5.43 -2.63 8.50
N PHE A 260 6.75 -2.65 8.40
CA PHE A 260 7.60 -1.49 8.69
C PHE A 260 8.59 -1.22 7.54
N THR A 261 8.90 0.06 7.32
CA THR A 261 9.92 0.55 6.39
C THR A 261 10.85 1.54 7.09
N PRO A 262 12.12 1.67 6.67
CA PRO A 262 13.02 2.67 7.24
C PRO A 262 12.70 4.06 6.69
N GLN A 263 12.74 5.09 7.54
CA GLN A 263 12.66 6.49 7.09
C GLN A 263 13.95 6.93 6.38
N LEU A 264 15.10 6.48 6.89
CA LEU A 264 16.42 6.80 6.37
C LEU A 264 16.85 5.74 5.33
N ASN A 265 17.59 6.15 4.31
CA ASN A 265 18.12 5.27 3.26
C ASN A 265 17.02 4.40 2.61
N ASN A 266 16.07 5.05 1.92
CA ASN A 266 14.92 4.44 1.24
C ASN A 266 15.32 3.58 0.01
N MET A 267 16.08 2.52 0.24
CA MET A 267 16.58 1.57 -0.77
C MET A 267 15.57 0.43 -1.03
N GLY A 268 14.27 0.67 -0.84
CA GLY A 268 13.24 -0.38 -0.93
C GLY A 268 13.45 -1.51 0.07
N LEU A 269 13.74 -1.21 1.34
CA LEU A 269 13.77 -2.21 2.40
C LEU A 269 12.44 -2.25 3.15
N SER A 270 11.90 -3.44 3.37
CA SER A 270 10.73 -3.67 4.23
C SER A 270 10.97 -4.78 5.24
N ALA A 271 10.33 -4.67 6.40
CA ALA A 271 10.33 -5.68 7.45
C ALA A 271 8.91 -6.01 7.92
N VAL A 272 8.72 -7.22 8.44
CA VAL A 272 7.52 -7.63 9.18
C VAL A 272 7.95 -7.99 10.59
N CYS A 273 7.44 -7.26 11.58
CA CYS A 273 7.61 -7.59 13.00
C CYS A 273 6.30 -8.16 13.57
N ALA A 274 6.41 -9.02 14.58
CA ALA A 274 5.28 -9.63 15.27
C ALA A 274 5.45 -9.47 16.77
N TYR A 275 4.38 -9.15 17.50
CA TYR A 275 4.38 -8.75 18.91
C TYR A 275 3.29 -9.53 19.66
N ASN A 276 3.58 -9.98 20.88
CA ASN A 276 2.56 -10.54 21.76
C ASN A 276 1.75 -9.42 22.42
N LEU A 277 0.46 -9.64 22.67
CA LEU A 277 -0.37 -8.71 23.44
C LEU A 277 0.11 -8.58 24.89
N SER A 278 0.63 -9.65 25.49
CA SER A 278 1.20 -9.69 26.84
C SER A 278 2.36 -8.69 27.00
N THR A 279 3.28 -8.63 26.03
CA THR A 279 4.38 -7.63 25.99
C THR A 279 3.85 -6.19 25.93
N VAL A 280 2.74 -5.96 25.21
CA VAL A 280 2.08 -4.65 25.12
C VAL A 280 1.40 -4.27 26.44
N GLU A 281 0.62 -5.19 27.01
CA GLU A 281 -0.07 -4.99 28.30
C GLU A 281 0.93 -4.80 29.45
N ASP A 282 2.08 -5.50 29.45
CA ASP A 282 3.14 -5.33 30.45
C ASP A 282 3.75 -3.91 30.42
N VAL A 283 4.04 -3.37 29.23
CA VAL A 283 4.51 -1.98 29.09
C VAL A 283 3.48 -1.00 29.66
N PHE A 284 2.18 -1.15 29.34
CA PHE A 284 1.15 -0.23 29.83
C PHE A 284 0.77 -0.42 31.30
N SER A 285 0.82 -1.64 31.85
CA SER A 285 0.38 -1.97 33.22
C SER A 285 1.50 -1.89 34.28
N LYS A 286 2.74 -2.21 33.90
CA LYS A 286 3.89 -2.29 34.82
C LYS A 286 4.97 -1.27 34.49
N GLY A 287 5.14 -0.93 33.21
CA GLY A 287 6.20 -0.04 32.73
C GLY A 287 6.21 1.37 33.33
N LYS A 288 7.35 2.04 33.21
CA LYS A 288 7.58 3.44 33.60
C LYS A 288 7.08 4.40 32.52
N TYR A 289 6.72 5.60 32.95
CA TYR A 289 6.31 6.70 32.07
C TYR A 289 7.52 7.57 31.71
N MET A 290 7.43 8.33 30.61
CA MET A 290 8.34 9.44 30.35
C MET A 290 7.76 10.75 30.89
N GLN A 291 8.64 11.67 31.29
CA GLN A 291 8.31 13.03 31.70
C GLN A 291 9.09 14.04 30.84
N SER A 292 8.44 15.13 30.47
CA SER A 292 9.10 16.33 29.93
C SER A 292 9.84 17.09 31.05
N ALA A 293 11.15 17.22 30.91
CA ALA A 293 12.01 18.02 31.77
C ALA A 293 12.56 19.22 30.99
N THR A 294 12.41 20.43 31.54
CA THR A 294 13.03 21.63 30.98
C THR A 294 14.51 21.66 31.34
N VAL A 295 15.36 21.63 30.32
CA VAL A 295 16.82 21.73 30.43
C VAL A 295 17.23 23.08 29.85
N GLU A 296 18.08 23.81 30.60
CA GLU A 296 18.75 25.05 30.17
C GLU A 296 17.84 26.07 29.45
N GLN A 297 16.93 26.69 30.22
CA GLN A 297 16.10 27.85 29.88
C GLN A 297 15.14 27.76 28.68
N SER A 298 15.28 26.81 27.74
CA SER A 298 14.42 26.71 26.56
C SER A 298 14.18 25.29 26.01
N HIS A 299 14.97 24.28 26.37
CA HIS A 299 14.92 22.96 25.74
C HIS A 299 14.15 21.92 26.56
N THR A 300 13.01 21.44 26.05
CA THR A 300 12.28 20.32 26.66
C THR A 300 12.89 18.99 26.22
N LYS A 301 13.49 18.24 27.16
CA LYS A 301 13.95 16.86 26.93
C LYS A 301 13.00 15.86 27.61
N TRP A 302 12.85 14.68 27.05
CA TRP A 302 12.01 13.62 27.63
C TRP A 302 12.87 12.54 28.31
N VAL A 303 12.56 12.23 29.56
CA VAL A 303 13.34 11.33 30.42
C VAL A 303 12.44 10.35 31.18
N ARG A 304 12.98 9.22 31.65
CA ARG A 304 12.25 8.26 32.49
C ARG A 304 11.76 8.92 33.79
N TYR A 305 10.46 8.84 34.06
CA TYR A 305 9.88 9.22 35.34
C TYR A 305 10.22 8.19 36.43
N ASN A 306 11.02 8.61 37.41
CA ASN A 306 11.45 7.77 38.54
C ASN A 306 10.73 8.07 39.87
N GLY A 307 9.82 9.05 39.91
CA GLY A 307 9.06 9.40 41.10
C GLY A 307 7.91 8.43 41.45
N GLU A 308 7.09 8.82 42.42
CA GLU A 308 5.91 8.05 42.84
C GLU A 308 4.79 8.10 41.81
N ILE A 309 4.38 6.92 41.32
CA ILE A 309 3.21 6.79 40.44
C ILE A 309 1.93 6.83 41.31
N PRO A 310 0.92 7.68 40.99
CA PRO A 310 -0.36 7.72 41.70
C PRO A 310 -1.10 6.38 41.77
N LYS A 311 -2.00 6.25 42.74
CA LYS A 311 -2.96 5.14 42.86
C LYS A 311 -4.39 5.68 42.79
N PRO A 312 -5.30 5.07 42.01
CA PRO A 312 -5.07 3.96 41.06
C PRO A 312 -4.14 4.40 39.90
N ARG A 313 -3.57 3.42 39.19
CA ARG A 313 -2.52 3.66 38.17
C ARG A 313 -3.03 4.57 37.04
N PRO A 314 -2.34 5.67 36.70
CA PRO A 314 -2.69 6.54 35.58
C PRO A 314 -2.75 5.77 34.24
N GLY A 315 -3.83 5.97 33.48
CA GLY A 315 -4.04 5.27 32.20
C GLY A 315 -4.44 3.79 32.30
N ALA A 316 -4.77 3.29 33.50
CA ALA A 316 -5.37 1.96 33.67
C ALA A 316 -6.91 2.00 33.49
N CYS A 317 -7.49 0.87 33.08
CA CYS A 317 -8.94 0.71 33.09
C CYS A 317 -9.45 0.57 34.54
N ILE A 318 -10.76 0.82 34.74
CA ILE A 318 -11.41 0.62 36.04
C ILE A 318 -11.53 -0.90 36.30
N ASN A 319 -10.47 -1.50 36.85
CA ASN A 319 -10.34 -2.92 37.16
C ASN A 319 -10.96 -3.27 38.53
N LYS A 320 -10.86 -4.54 38.93
CA LYS A 320 -11.32 -5.06 40.23
C LYS A 320 -10.70 -4.33 41.43
N GLU A 321 -9.42 -3.95 41.36
CA GLU A 321 -8.73 -3.20 42.43
C GLU A 321 -9.30 -1.77 42.58
N ALA A 322 -9.54 -1.09 41.45
CA ALA A 322 -10.15 0.24 41.43
C ALA A 322 -11.56 0.20 42.02
N ARG A 323 -12.39 -0.80 41.65
CA ARG A 323 -13.73 -1.00 42.20
C ARG A 323 -13.70 -1.31 43.70
N ALA A 324 -12.75 -2.13 44.17
CA ALA A 324 -12.54 -2.40 45.59
C ALA A 324 -12.10 -1.15 46.39
N ALA A 325 -11.46 -0.17 45.75
CA ALA A 325 -11.17 1.15 46.29
C ALA A 325 -12.31 2.19 46.07
N ASN A 326 -13.52 1.73 45.71
CA ASN A 326 -14.73 2.53 45.42
C ASN A 326 -14.68 3.43 44.17
N TYR A 327 -13.72 3.22 43.26
CA TYR A 327 -13.70 3.89 41.96
C TYR A 327 -14.56 3.10 40.97
N MET A 328 -15.81 3.53 40.77
CA MET A 328 -16.79 2.84 39.92
C MET A 328 -16.71 3.25 38.44
N SER A 329 -16.25 4.47 38.14
CA SER A 329 -15.99 4.97 36.79
C SER A 329 -14.78 5.93 36.76
N SER A 330 -14.36 6.32 35.55
CA SER A 330 -13.28 7.31 35.37
C SER A 330 -13.62 8.68 35.98
N LEU A 331 -14.91 9.03 36.07
CA LEU A 331 -15.38 10.27 36.70
C LEU A 331 -15.10 10.29 38.22
N ASN A 332 -14.88 9.13 38.84
CA ASN A 332 -14.57 9.02 40.27
C ASN A 332 -13.05 9.02 40.56
N LEU A 333 -12.20 9.04 39.54
CA LEU A 333 -10.74 8.98 39.72
C LEU A 333 -10.19 10.24 40.42
N PRO A 334 -9.17 10.11 41.27
CA PRO A 334 -8.55 11.27 41.91
C PRO A 334 -7.92 12.23 40.89
N ASP A 335 -8.08 13.54 41.09
CA ASP A 335 -7.44 14.56 40.23
C ASP A 335 -5.90 14.37 40.13
N LYS A 336 -5.22 13.84 41.17
CA LYS A 336 -3.78 13.48 41.11
C LYS A 336 -3.48 12.39 40.06
N THR A 337 -4.35 11.40 39.87
CA THR A 337 -4.20 10.36 38.84
C THR A 337 -4.53 10.91 37.45
N LEU A 338 -5.57 11.74 37.35
CA LEU A 338 -6.02 12.35 36.09
C LEU A 338 -5.01 13.37 35.54
N GLN A 339 -4.45 14.23 36.39
CA GLN A 339 -3.40 15.17 35.98
C GLN A 339 -2.12 14.43 35.59
N PHE A 340 -1.77 13.34 36.28
CA PHE A 340 -0.59 12.55 35.92
C PHE A 340 -0.69 11.95 34.52
N VAL A 341 -1.80 11.30 34.15
CA VAL A 341 -1.95 10.73 32.78
C VAL A 341 -2.04 11.84 31.72
N LYS A 342 -2.58 13.01 32.06
CA LYS A 342 -2.58 14.19 31.17
C LYS A 342 -1.17 14.64 30.78
N ASP A 343 -0.25 14.64 31.75
CA ASP A 343 1.12 15.13 31.56
C ASP A 343 2.09 14.03 31.11
N HIS A 344 1.79 12.76 31.40
CA HIS A 344 2.63 11.59 31.14
C HIS A 344 1.94 10.51 30.26
N PRO A 345 1.43 10.84 29.05
CA PRO A 345 0.76 9.87 28.17
C PRO A 345 1.73 8.90 27.46
N LEU A 346 3.05 9.15 27.51
CA LEU A 346 4.09 8.36 26.84
C LEU A 346 4.76 7.39 27.83
N MET A 347 4.79 6.11 27.48
CA MET A 347 5.56 5.08 28.19
C MET A 347 7.05 5.16 27.83
N ASP A 348 7.91 5.00 28.82
CA ASP A 348 9.36 4.90 28.63
C ASP A 348 9.77 3.52 28.11
N ASP A 349 9.25 2.45 28.72
CA ASP A 349 9.50 1.10 28.25
C ASP A 349 8.91 0.89 26.84
N SER A 350 9.62 0.14 25.99
CA SER A 350 9.30 -0.04 24.58
C SER A 350 8.78 -1.44 24.29
N VAL A 351 7.83 -1.58 23.36
CA VAL A 351 7.32 -2.88 22.91
C VAL A 351 8.28 -3.48 21.89
N THR A 352 8.95 -4.58 22.25
CA THR A 352 9.87 -5.32 21.37
C THR A 352 9.18 -6.52 20.70
N PRO A 353 9.67 -6.97 19.52
CA PRO A 353 9.03 -8.05 18.76
C PRO A 353 9.43 -9.42 19.32
N ILE A 354 8.64 -10.45 19.01
CA ILE A 354 8.82 -11.81 19.53
C ILE A 354 10.17 -12.39 19.07
N GLY A 355 11.13 -12.48 20.00
CA GLY A 355 12.51 -12.91 19.73
C GLY A 355 13.46 -11.78 19.31
N ASP A 356 13.08 -10.53 19.60
CA ASP A 356 13.85 -9.28 19.50
C ASP A 356 14.46 -8.99 18.11
N ARG A 357 13.79 -9.51 17.07
CA ARG A 357 14.11 -9.29 15.65
C ARG A 357 12.84 -9.32 14.78
N PRO A 358 12.88 -8.80 13.54
CA PRO A 358 11.79 -8.98 12.60
C PRO A 358 11.62 -10.44 12.22
N ARG A 359 10.39 -10.84 11.89
CA ARG A 359 10.12 -12.14 11.27
C ARG A 359 10.68 -12.18 9.86
N LEU A 360 10.29 -11.22 9.03
CA LEU A 360 10.73 -11.11 7.64
C LEU A 360 11.48 -9.79 7.42
N ILE A 361 12.51 -9.81 6.57
CA ILE A 361 13.16 -8.63 6.00
C ILE A 361 13.37 -8.92 4.51
N LYS A 362 13.00 -7.98 3.62
CA LYS A 362 13.22 -8.09 2.17
C LYS A 362 13.72 -6.75 1.63
N GLN A 363 14.74 -6.83 0.78
CA GLN A 363 15.29 -5.71 0.00
C GLN A 363 14.55 -5.58 -1.35
N ASP A 364 14.71 -4.46 -2.05
CA ASP A 364 14.13 -4.19 -3.37
C ASP A 364 12.58 -4.24 -3.42
N VAL A 365 11.91 -4.11 -2.27
CA VAL A 365 10.44 -4.12 -2.15
C VAL A 365 9.96 -3.17 -1.05
N ARG A 366 8.86 -2.47 -1.31
CA ARG A 366 8.11 -1.71 -0.32
C ARG A 366 6.77 -2.40 -0.04
N TYR A 367 6.63 -2.97 1.15
CA TYR A 367 5.37 -3.58 1.57
C TYR A 367 4.38 -2.52 2.08
N THR A 368 3.11 -2.66 1.71
CA THR A 368 2.04 -1.68 1.93
C THR A 368 0.93 -2.16 2.86
N GLN A 369 0.55 -3.44 2.79
CA GLN A 369 -0.49 -4.05 3.63
C GLN A 369 -0.12 -5.48 4.01
N ILE A 370 -0.73 -6.00 5.08
CA ILE A 370 -0.52 -7.34 5.63
C ILE A 370 -1.85 -7.98 6.08
N VAL A 371 -2.02 -9.27 5.78
CA VAL A 371 -2.98 -10.14 6.47
C VAL A 371 -2.32 -11.47 6.81
N VAL A 372 -2.74 -12.10 7.90
CA VAL A 372 -2.18 -13.37 8.36
C VAL A 372 -3.29 -14.41 8.54
N ASP A 373 -3.15 -15.55 7.87
CA ASP A 373 -4.05 -16.69 8.03
C ASP A 373 -3.37 -17.78 8.87
N ARG A 374 -4.13 -18.48 9.71
CA ARG A 374 -3.62 -19.59 10.53
C ARG A 374 -4.12 -20.91 9.96
N VAL A 375 -3.16 -21.77 9.60
CA VAL A 375 -3.41 -22.98 8.80
C VAL A 375 -2.83 -24.18 9.53
N THR A 376 -3.65 -25.22 9.73
CA THR A 376 -3.17 -26.53 10.19
C THR A 376 -2.73 -27.32 8.96
N ALA A 377 -1.45 -27.70 8.92
CA ALA A 377 -0.89 -28.61 7.90
C ALA A 377 -1.33 -30.06 8.15
N LEU A 378 -1.10 -30.97 7.18
CA LEU A 378 -1.46 -32.39 7.29
C LEU A 378 -0.83 -33.10 8.51
N ASN A 379 0.34 -32.64 8.97
CA ASN A 379 1.00 -33.17 10.16
C ASN A 379 0.45 -32.61 11.49
N GLY A 380 -0.69 -31.91 11.47
CA GLY A 380 -1.31 -31.28 12.64
C GLY A 380 -0.59 -30.01 13.15
N SER A 381 0.53 -29.61 12.56
CA SER A 381 1.25 -28.39 12.96
C SER A 381 0.56 -27.15 12.41
N MET A 382 0.47 -26.10 13.24
CA MET A 382 -0.11 -24.82 12.83
C MET A 382 0.97 -23.86 12.32
N TYR A 383 0.69 -23.22 11.19
CA TYR A 383 1.53 -22.21 10.56
C TYR A 383 0.75 -20.90 10.39
N ASP A 384 1.39 -19.79 10.74
CA ASP A 384 0.89 -18.46 10.45
C ASP A 384 1.42 -18.04 9.06
N VAL A 385 0.54 -18.06 8.05
CA VAL A 385 0.86 -17.70 6.67
C VAL A 385 0.65 -16.20 6.49
N ILE A 386 1.73 -15.50 6.20
CA ILE A 386 1.80 -14.05 6.05
C ILE A 386 1.62 -13.71 4.57
N PHE A 387 0.59 -12.92 4.26
CA PHE A 387 0.37 -12.33 2.96
C PHE A 387 0.68 -10.84 3.04
N VAL A 388 1.69 -10.36 2.31
CA VAL A 388 2.10 -8.96 2.28
C VAL A 388 2.08 -8.40 0.86
N SER A 389 1.38 -7.29 0.67
CA SER A 389 1.25 -6.63 -0.63
C SER A 389 2.29 -5.53 -0.82
N THR A 390 2.50 -5.13 -2.07
CA THR A 390 3.55 -4.18 -2.47
C THR A 390 3.01 -2.89 -3.06
N ASP A 391 3.88 -1.88 -3.13
CA ASP A 391 3.66 -0.64 -3.88
C ASP A 391 3.67 -0.82 -5.41
N LYS A 392 3.94 -2.04 -5.91
CA LYS A 392 3.93 -2.41 -7.34
C LYS A 392 2.81 -3.40 -7.70
N GLY A 393 1.75 -3.48 -6.89
CA GLY A 393 0.59 -4.31 -7.21
C GLY A 393 0.79 -5.83 -7.11
N ALA A 394 1.94 -6.28 -6.62
CA ALA A 394 2.24 -7.68 -6.33
C ALA A 394 1.94 -8.04 -4.86
N LEU A 395 1.75 -9.33 -4.60
CA LEU A 395 1.52 -9.94 -3.30
C LEU A 395 2.53 -11.08 -3.06
N HIS A 396 3.24 -11.05 -1.93
CA HIS A 396 4.08 -12.15 -1.49
C HIS A 396 3.34 -12.98 -0.43
N LYS A 397 3.45 -14.30 -0.53
CA LYS A 397 2.99 -15.26 0.47
C LYS A 397 4.19 -15.90 1.13
N ALA A 398 4.25 -15.88 2.46
CA ALA A 398 5.42 -16.35 3.21
C ALA A 398 5.05 -17.04 4.53
N ILE A 399 5.93 -17.93 5.00
CA ILE A 399 5.80 -18.65 6.27
C ILE A 399 7.08 -18.58 7.11
N SER A 400 6.92 -18.65 8.44
CA SER A 400 8.03 -18.79 9.39
C SER A 400 8.30 -20.27 9.64
N TYR A 401 9.53 -20.73 9.42
CA TYR A 401 9.94 -22.13 9.58
C TYR A 401 11.40 -22.25 10.05
N GLU A 402 11.67 -23.01 11.11
CA GLU A 402 13.02 -23.29 11.66
C GLU A 402 13.95 -22.05 11.80
N ASN A 403 13.40 -20.92 12.28
CA ASN A 403 14.05 -19.60 12.42
C ASN A 403 14.32 -18.82 11.12
N GLY A 404 13.97 -19.34 9.94
CA GLY A 404 13.93 -18.60 8.69
C GLY A 404 12.52 -18.20 8.27
N MET A 405 12.42 -17.24 7.35
CA MET A 405 11.20 -17.01 6.56
C MET A 405 11.39 -17.62 5.17
N HIS A 406 10.37 -18.34 4.69
CA HIS A 406 10.29 -18.81 3.31
C HIS A 406 9.17 -18.06 2.59
N ILE A 407 9.51 -17.34 1.52
CA ILE A 407 8.53 -16.81 0.57
C ILE A 407 8.19 -17.95 -0.40
N ILE A 408 6.93 -18.38 -0.38
CA ILE A 408 6.39 -19.50 -1.17
C ILE A 408 6.14 -19.06 -2.62
N GLU A 409 5.50 -17.91 -2.79
CA GLU A 409 5.12 -17.38 -4.09
C GLU A 409 4.99 -15.85 -4.06
N GLU A 410 5.16 -15.24 -5.24
CA GLU A 410 4.86 -13.85 -5.54
C GLU A 410 3.80 -13.85 -6.66
N ILE A 411 2.77 -13.03 -6.51
CA ILE A 411 1.60 -12.99 -7.38
C ILE A 411 1.38 -11.54 -7.82
N GLN A 412 1.50 -11.24 -9.11
CA GLN A 412 1.12 -9.94 -9.64
C GLN A 412 -0.42 -9.83 -9.65
N LEU A 413 -1.00 -9.05 -8.76
CA LEU A 413 -2.45 -8.86 -8.69
C LEU A 413 -2.90 -7.80 -9.69
N PHE A 414 -2.19 -6.68 -9.77
CA PHE A 414 -2.52 -5.56 -10.66
C PHE A 414 -1.56 -5.51 -11.85
N PRO A 415 -2.01 -5.82 -13.09
CA PRO A 415 -1.12 -5.87 -14.27
C PRO A 415 -0.48 -4.52 -14.62
N ASN A 416 -1.05 -3.41 -14.15
CA ASN A 416 -0.51 -2.06 -14.33
C ASN A 416 0.37 -1.58 -13.14
N PHE A 417 0.78 -2.51 -12.26
CA PHE A 417 1.66 -2.27 -11.10
C PHE A 417 1.16 -1.22 -10.09
N GLU A 418 -0.14 -0.97 -10.01
CA GLU A 418 -0.72 -0.01 -9.07
C GLU A 418 -0.55 -0.45 -7.60
N PRO A 419 -0.19 0.47 -6.67
CA PRO A 419 -0.01 0.15 -5.26
C PRO A 419 -1.24 -0.51 -4.64
N VAL A 420 -1.04 -1.58 -3.88
CA VAL A 420 -2.11 -2.15 -3.04
C VAL A 420 -2.28 -1.29 -1.80
N GLN A 421 -3.47 -0.73 -1.63
CA GLN A 421 -3.85 0.25 -0.61
C GLN A 421 -4.71 -0.37 0.50
N THR A 422 -5.36 -1.51 0.25
CA THR A 422 -6.10 -2.28 1.25
C THR A 422 -6.01 -3.77 0.96
N LEU A 423 -5.89 -4.60 2.00
CA LEU A 423 -5.85 -6.05 1.90
C LEU A 423 -6.77 -6.68 2.96
N LEU A 424 -7.67 -7.57 2.56
CA LEU A 424 -8.62 -8.24 3.46
C LEU A 424 -8.60 -9.75 3.26
N LEU A 425 -8.54 -10.50 4.36
CA LEU A 425 -8.68 -11.97 4.39
C LEU A 425 -10.10 -12.38 4.79
N SER A 426 -10.83 -13.06 3.90
CA SER A 426 -12.02 -13.83 4.27
C SER A 426 -11.60 -15.18 4.87
N SER A 427 -11.81 -15.36 6.17
CA SER A 427 -11.52 -16.63 6.88
C SER A 427 -12.68 -17.64 6.88
N LYS A 428 -13.65 -17.48 5.97
CA LYS A 428 -14.89 -18.27 5.91
C LYS A 428 -14.60 -19.75 5.59
N LYS A 429 -15.15 -20.70 6.37
CA LYS A 429 -14.97 -22.15 6.13
C LYS A 429 -15.40 -22.51 4.69
N GLY A 430 -14.54 -23.22 3.97
CA GLY A 430 -14.74 -23.60 2.56
C GLY A 430 -14.62 -22.48 1.53
N LYS A 431 -14.41 -21.22 1.93
CA LYS A 431 -14.28 -20.05 1.03
C LYS A 431 -13.25 -19.04 1.56
N ARG A 432 -11.98 -19.47 1.71
CA ARG A 432 -10.87 -18.57 2.04
C ARG A 432 -10.37 -17.83 0.79
N TYR A 433 -10.45 -16.51 0.84
CA TYR A 433 -10.05 -15.60 -0.24
C TYR A 433 -9.38 -14.35 0.33
N LEU A 434 -8.46 -13.80 -0.44
CA LEU A 434 -7.87 -12.49 -0.26
C LEU A 434 -8.56 -11.51 -1.20
N TYR A 435 -8.85 -10.31 -0.70
CA TYR A 435 -9.33 -9.20 -1.48
C TYR A 435 -8.30 -8.07 -1.37
N ALA A 436 -7.61 -7.80 -2.46
CA ALA A 436 -6.66 -6.70 -2.57
C ALA A 436 -7.31 -5.54 -3.33
N GLY A 437 -7.06 -4.32 -2.88
CA GLY A 437 -7.56 -3.11 -3.51
C GLY A 437 -6.48 -2.10 -3.81
N SER A 438 -6.54 -1.51 -5.00
CA SER A 438 -5.61 -0.50 -5.50
C SER A 438 -6.34 0.72 -6.09
N SER A 439 -5.58 1.64 -6.69
CA SER A 439 -6.11 2.71 -7.55
C SER A 439 -6.58 2.26 -8.95
N SER A 440 -6.65 0.94 -9.23
CA SER A 440 -7.14 0.40 -10.51
C SER A 440 -8.17 -0.75 -10.46
N GLY A 441 -8.33 -1.49 -9.35
CA GLY A 441 -9.36 -2.54 -9.28
C GLY A 441 -9.42 -3.31 -7.97
N VAL A 442 -10.44 -4.17 -7.81
CA VAL A 442 -10.44 -5.27 -6.81
C VAL A 442 -9.87 -6.49 -7.47
N VAL A 443 -8.97 -7.17 -6.77
CA VAL A 443 -8.54 -8.53 -7.13
C VAL A 443 -8.92 -9.46 -5.99
N GLN A 444 -9.86 -10.35 -6.27
CA GLN A 444 -10.12 -11.52 -5.44
C GLN A 444 -9.12 -12.61 -5.84
N SER A 445 -8.32 -13.08 -4.88
CA SER A 445 -7.31 -14.13 -5.08
C SER A 445 -7.57 -15.29 -4.09
N PRO A 446 -7.45 -16.56 -4.50
CA PRO A 446 -7.42 -17.67 -3.54
C PRO A 446 -6.16 -17.62 -2.67
N VAL A 447 -6.22 -18.21 -1.47
CA VAL A 447 -5.07 -18.28 -0.55
C VAL A 447 -3.93 -19.21 -1.02
N ALA A 448 -4.19 -20.07 -2.00
CA ALA A 448 -3.18 -20.93 -2.63
C ALA A 448 -3.62 -21.43 -4.02
N PHE A 449 -2.65 -21.58 -4.91
CA PHE A 449 -2.81 -22.07 -6.29
C PHE A 449 -2.23 -23.48 -6.45
N CYS A 450 -2.61 -24.43 -5.58
CA CYS A 450 -2.02 -25.78 -5.53
C CYS A 450 -2.05 -26.50 -6.89
N ASP A 451 -3.14 -26.32 -7.63
CA ASP A 451 -3.40 -26.84 -8.96
C ASP A 451 -2.29 -26.47 -10.01
N LYS A 452 -1.41 -25.49 -9.70
CA LYS A 452 -0.25 -25.12 -10.55
C LYS A 452 0.95 -26.07 -10.42
N TYR A 453 1.01 -26.91 -9.38
CA TYR A 453 2.12 -27.83 -9.12
C TYR A 453 1.81 -29.19 -9.75
N SER A 454 2.45 -29.45 -10.90
CA SER A 454 2.16 -30.58 -11.80
C SER A 454 2.65 -31.95 -11.31
N THR A 455 3.50 -31.99 -10.29
CA THR A 455 4.10 -33.22 -9.76
C THR A 455 4.20 -33.19 -8.23
N CYS A 456 4.36 -34.36 -7.60
CA CYS A 456 4.60 -34.44 -6.16
C CYS A 456 5.82 -33.62 -5.72
N VAL A 457 6.90 -33.66 -6.52
CA VAL A 457 8.13 -32.92 -6.24
C VAL A 457 7.90 -31.42 -6.27
N ASP A 458 7.21 -30.89 -7.30
CA ASP A 458 6.76 -29.48 -7.32
C ASP A 458 5.93 -29.12 -6.07
N CYS A 459 4.93 -29.96 -5.76
CA CYS A 459 3.94 -29.75 -4.71
C CYS A 459 4.56 -29.74 -3.30
N VAL A 460 5.59 -30.56 -3.07
CA VAL A 460 6.32 -30.62 -1.80
C VAL A 460 7.41 -29.55 -1.71
N LEU A 461 8.17 -29.29 -2.77
CA LEU A 461 9.20 -28.22 -2.79
C LEU A 461 8.60 -26.83 -2.62
N ALA A 462 7.33 -26.63 -2.98
CA ALA A 462 6.57 -25.43 -2.70
C ALA A 462 6.44 -25.09 -1.20
N ARG A 463 6.56 -26.09 -0.30
CA ARG A 463 6.47 -25.93 1.17
C ARG A 463 5.22 -25.17 1.64
N ASP A 464 4.14 -25.27 0.88
CA ASP A 464 2.91 -24.49 1.04
C ASP A 464 1.94 -25.20 2.01
N PRO A 465 1.61 -24.64 3.20
CA PRO A 465 0.74 -25.31 4.17
C PRO A 465 -0.68 -25.60 3.66
N TYR A 466 -1.13 -24.91 2.61
CA TYR A 466 -2.42 -25.17 1.98
C TYR A 466 -2.40 -26.35 0.98
N CYS A 467 -1.23 -26.79 0.50
CA CYS A 467 -1.13 -27.70 -0.62
C CYS A 467 -0.57 -29.07 -0.24
N ALA A 468 -1.17 -30.13 -0.77
CA ALA A 468 -0.71 -31.51 -0.60
C ALA A 468 -0.86 -32.31 -1.89
N TRP A 469 0.00 -33.31 -2.10
CA TRP A 469 -0.08 -34.19 -3.26
C TRP A 469 -0.98 -35.39 -2.98
N LYS A 470 -2.02 -35.58 -3.80
CA LYS A 470 -2.93 -36.72 -3.74
C LYS A 470 -2.43 -37.84 -4.64
N SER A 471 -1.89 -38.89 -4.03
CA SER A 471 -1.12 -39.94 -4.71
C SER A 471 -1.93 -40.73 -5.74
N HIS A 472 -3.22 -40.97 -5.45
CA HIS A 472 -4.13 -41.71 -6.33
C HIS A 472 -4.60 -40.93 -7.57
N GLU A 473 -4.74 -39.61 -7.47
CA GLU A 473 -5.20 -38.75 -8.58
C GLU A 473 -4.04 -38.15 -9.40
N ALA A 474 -2.81 -38.23 -8.87
CA ALA A 474 -1.63 -37.56 -9.40
C ALA A 474 -1.82 -36.03 -9.56
N SER A 475 -2.38 -35.41 -8.52
CA SER A 475 -2.74 -33.99 -8.45
C SER A 475 -2.18 -33.33 -7.18
N CYS A 476 -1.89 -32.02 -7.24
CA CYS A 476 -1.59 -31.21 -6.06
C CYS A 476 -2.84 -30.41 -5.67
N ILE A 477 -3.46 -30.78 -4.56
CA ILE A 477 -4.77 -30.28 -4.11
C ILE A 477 -4.64 -29.26 -2.98
N ASN A 478 -5.71 -28.49 -2.74
CA ASN A 478 -5.79 -27.53 -1.64
C ASN A 478 -6.55 -28.15 -0.46
N ILE A 479 -5.88 -28.39 0.66
CA ILE A 479 -6.40 -29.13 1.81
C ILE A 479 -7.59 -28.45 2.53
N LEU A 480 -7.96 -27.22 2.14
CA LEU A 480 -9.11 -26.48 2.65
C LEU A 480 -10.35 -26.52 1.73
N LYS A 481 -10.24 -27.16 0.56
CA LYS A 481 -11.36 -27.48 -0.34
C LYS A 481 -12.00 -28.84 -0.02
N GLU A 482 -11.25 -29.74 0.59
CA GLU A 482 -11.64 -31.13 0.86
C GLU A 482 -12.37 -31.28 2.22
N ASP A 483 -13.34 -32.19 2.31
CA ASP A 483 -14.10 -32.44 3.55
C ASP A 483 -13.46 -33.50 4.47
N GLU A 484 -12.69 -34.45 3.93
CA GLU A 484 -11.93 -35.46 4.67
C GLU A 484 -10.46 -35.49 4.25
N ILE A 485 -9.57 -35.81 5.19
CA ILE A 485 -8.11 -35.90 4.94
C ILE A 485 -7.73 -37.39 4.86
N GLU A 486 -7.32 -37.84 3.68
CA GLU A 486 -6.83 -39.21 3.47
C GLU A 486 -5.36 -39.35 3.94
N ARG A 487 -4.93 -40.57 4.28
CA ARG A 487 -3.61 -40.81 4.92
C ARG A 487 -2.44 -40.95 3.96
N ASP A 488 -2.69 -41.05 2.66
CA ASP A 488 -1.69 -41.21 1.59
C ASP A 488 -1.23 -39.87 0.97
N TRP A 489 -1.83 -38.75 1.39
CA TRP A 489 -1.49 -37.43 0.88
C TRP A 489 -0.12 -36.97 1.39
N ILE A 490 0.68 -36.42 0.47
CA ILE A 490 2.08 -36.07 0.75
C ILE A 490 2.21 -34.56 0.87
N GLN A 491 2.60 -34.08 2.06
CA GLN A 491 2.96 -32.70 2.33
C GLN A 491 4.17 -32.65 3.27
N ASN A 492 5.17 -31.82 2.96
CA ASN A 492 6.32 -31.59 3.84
C ASN A 492 6.75 -30.12 3.82
N ILE A 493 6.46 -29.38 4.89
CA ILE A 493 6.77 -27.95 5.01
C ILE A 493 8.29 -27.69 5.16
N GLY A 494 9.08 -28.72 5.46
CA GLY A 494 10.54 -28.69 5.37
C GLY A 494 11.09 -28.86 3.94
N GLY A 495 10.22 -29.17 2.97
CA GLY A 495 10.56 -29.35 1.56
C GLY A 495 11.28 -30.66 1.25
N ASP A 496 11.14 -31.67 2.11
CA ASP A 496 11.73 -32.99 1.87
C ASP A 496 10.83 -33.84 0.97
N ALA A 497 11.10 -33.82 -0.34
CA ALA A 497 10.36 -34.56 -1.35
C ALA A 497 10.76 -36.04 -1.47
N SER A 498 11.58 -36.60 -0.56
CA SER A 498 12.00 -38.01 -0.62
C SER A 498 10.87 -39.04 -0.44
N SER A 499 9.65 -38.62 -0.08
CA SER A 499 8.46 -39.48 -0.05
C SER A 499 7.67 -39.53 -1.37
N CYS A 500 8.05 -38.73 -2.38
CA CYS A 500 7.36 -38.70 -3.67
C CYS A 500 7.67 -39.92 -4.55
N PRO A 501 6.69 -40.47 -5.28
CA PRO A 501 6.93 -41.58 -6.22
C PRO A 501 7.59 -41.07 -7.51
N ASP A 502 8.56 -41.84 -8.05
CA ASP A 502 9.39 -41.46 -9.22
C ASP A 502 8.63 -41.33 -10.57
N LYS A 503 7.32 -41.56 -10.60
CA LYS A 503 6.52 -41.66 -11.84
C LYS A 503 6.12 -40.30 -12.42
N VAL A 504 7.10 -39.58 -12.97
CA VAL A 504 6.85 -38.44 -13.86
C VAL A 504 6.30 -38.94 -15.21
N ARG A 505 5.26 -38.30 -15.75
CA ARG A 505 4.81 -38.53 -17.14
C ARG A 505 5.80 -37.88 -18.11
N GLU A 506 6.70 -38.67 -18.70
CA GLU A 506 7.65 -38.19 -19.70
C GLU A 506 6.97 -37.86 -21.04
N ASN A 507 6.57 -36.62 -21.24
CA ASN A 507 6.21 -36.12 -22.58
C ASN A 507 7.49 -35.72 -23.33
N SER A 508 7.87 -36.50 -24.35
CA SER A 508 9.02 -36.19 -25.21
C SER A 508 8.64 -35.27 -26.37
N LEU A 509 9.28 -34.10 -26.47
CA LEU A 509 9.16 -33.18 -27.60
C LEU A 509 10.08 -33.61 -28.73
N GLN A 510 9.53 -33.92 -29.91
CA GLN A 510 10.33 -34.26 -31.10
C GLN A 510 10.64 -33.01 -31.93
N HIS A 511 11.88 -32.89 -32.41
CA HIS A 511 12.36 -31.77 -33.21
C HIS A 511 13.19 -32.25 -34.40
N THR A 512 12.87 -31.79 -35.62
CA THR A 512 13.61 -32.17 -36.83
C THR A 512 14.24 -30.95 -37.50
N PHE A 513 15.57 -30.86 -37.47
CA PHE A 513 16.34 -29.73 -37.99
C PHE A 513 17.07 -30.06 -39.30
N LYS A 514 17.75 -29.07 -39.90
CA LYS A 514 18.63 -29.27 -41.06
C LYS A 514 20.08 -29.35 -40.59
N HIS A 515 20.93 -30.06 -41.34
CA HIS A 515 22.38 -30.02 -41.10
C HIS A 515 22.88 -28.56 -41.22
N GLY A 516 23.77 -28.15 -40.31
CA GLY A 516 24.33 -26.80 -40.24
C GLY A 516 23.39 -25.73 -39.65
N SER A 517 22.10 -26.00 -39.40
CA SER A 517 21.23 -25.00 -38.74
C SER A 517 21.51 -24.91 -37.23
N THR A 518 20.84 -23.99 -36.54
CA THR A 518 20.85 -23.87 -35.08
C THR A 518 19.55 -24.45 -34.52
N ALA A 519 19.60 -25.15 -33.38
CA ALA A 519 18.43 -25.56 -32.62
C ALA A 519 18.25 -24.70 -31.37
N GLU A 520 17.00 -24.45 -31.00
CA GLU A 520 16.59 -23.90 -29.71
C GLU A 520 15.74 -24.93 -28.97
N LEU A 521 16.22 -25.41 -27.83
CA LEU A 521 15.49 -26.34 -26.96
C LEU A 521 15.00 -25.58 -25.72
N LYS A 522 13.70 -25.26 -25.71
CA LYS A 522 13.06 -24.45 -24.66
C LYS A 522 12.81 -25.27 -23.40
N CYS A 523 13.24 -24.75 -22.25
CA CYS A 523 12.91 -25.30 -20.94
C CYS A 523 12.34 -24.21 -20.02
N SER A 524 11.22 -24.51 -19.36
CA SER A 524 10.50 -23.55 -18.50
C SER A 524 10.41 -24.08 -17.07
N GLN A 525 11.31 -23.59 -16.21
CA GLN A 525 11.31 -23.94 -14.79
C GLN A 525 10.65 -22.85 -13.94
N LYS A 526 9.65 -23.23 -13.13
CA LYS A 526 8.82 -22.30 -12.34
C LYS A 526 9.50 -21.77 -11.07
N SER A 527 10.35 -22.55 -10.41
CA SER A 527 11.09 -22.07 -9.24
C SER A 527 12.18 -21.06 -9.65
N ASN A 528 12.23 -19.94 -8.94
CA ASN A 528 13.31 -18.95 -9.05
C ASN A 528 14.52 -19.31 -8.17
N LEU A 529 14.43 -20.37 -7.35
CA LEU A 529 15.52 -20.89 -6.51
C LEU A 529 16.20 -22.13 -7.12
N ALA A 530 15.61 -22.71 -8.17
CA ALA A 530 16.13 -23.88 -8.86
C ALA A 530 17.10 -23.51 -9.99
N GLN A 531 18.19 -24.27 -10.10
CA GLN A 531 19.13 -24.19 -11.23
C GLN A 531 18.65 -25.10 -12.37
N VAL A 532 18.79 -24.64 -13.62
CA VAL A 532 18.58 -25.49 -14.81
C VAL A 532 19.91 -26.15 -15.20
N VAL A 533 19.88 -27.47 -15.39
CA VAL A 533 21.01 -28.28 -15.86
C VAL A 533 20.56 -29.11 -17.06
N TRP A 534 21.33 -29.05 -18.14
CA TRP A 534 21.07 -29.83 -19.34
C TRP A 534 21.88 -31.12 -19.34
N LYS A 535 21.29 -32.20 -19.86
CA LYS A 535 21.95 -33.46 -20.20
C LYS A 535 21.80 -33.78 -21.68
N PHE A 536 22.76 -34.51 -22.23
CA PHE A 536 22.70 -35.11 -23.57
C PHE A 536 23.32 -36.50 -23.50
N LYS A 537 22.60 -37.52 -23.99
CA LYS A 537 23.01 -38.94 -23.89
C LYS A 537 23.37 -39.33 -22.43
N ASP A 538 22.50 -38.92 -21.51
CA ASP A 538 22.57 -39.08 -20.05
C ASP A 538 23.74 -38.41 -19.31
N ASP A 539 24.78 -37.95 -20.01
CA ASP A 539 25.85 -37.10 -19.46
C ASP A 539 25.42 -35.64 -19.27
N VAL A 540 26.01 -34.96 -18.28
CA VAL A 540 25.77 -33.53 -18.01
C VAL A 540 26.46 -32.67 -19.08
N LEU A 541 25.68 -31.87 -19.80
CA LEU A 541 26.15 -31.07 -20.92
C LEU A 541 26.89 -29.82 -20.44
N LYS A 542 28.17 -29.72 -20.81
CA LYS A 542 28.95 -28.48 -20.65
C LYS A 542 28.52 -27.46 -21.71
N VAL A 543 27.83 -26.41 -21.28
CA VAL A 543 27.36 -25.34 -22.17
C VAL A 543 28.52 -24.36 -22.43
N GLU A 544 29.37 -24.71 -23.40
CA GLU A 544 30.56 -23.94 -23.78
C GLU A 544 30.46 -23.44 -25.23
N SER A 545 30.90 -22.19 -25.46
CA SER A 545 30.93 -21.57 -26.78
C SER A 545 32.12 -22.11 -27.60
N PRO A 546 32.01 -22.18 -28.95
CA PRO A 546 30.91 -21.70 -29.79
C PRO A 546 29.76 -22.70 -29.97
N LYS A 547 29.87 -23.94 -29.48
CA LYS A 547 28.93 -25.02 -29.83
C LYS A 547 27.57 -24.88 -29.12
N TYR A 548 27.59 -24.52 -27.84
CA TYR A 548 26.39 -24.39 -27.02
C TYR A 548 26.31 -22.99 -26.37
N ARG A 549 25.09 -22.51 -26.13
CA ARG A 549 24.83 -21.31 -25.33
C ARG A 549 23.49 -21.43 -24.62
N LEU A 550 23.38 -20.93 -23.40
CA LEU A 550 22.09 -20.71 -22.75
C LEU A 550 21.55 -19.33 -23.13
N LEU A 551 20.29 -19.28 -23.51
CA LEU A 551 19.47 -18.07 -23.61
C LEU A 551 18.38 -18.19 -22.54
N GLU A 552 18.50 -17.40 -21.47
CA GLU A 552 17.73 -17.56 -20.23
C GLU A 552 17.85 -18.99 -19.65
N LYS A 553 16.86 -19.85 -19.93
CA LYS A 553 16.80 -21.28 -19.53
C LYS A 553 16.82 -22.24 -20.72
N ALA A 554 16.74 -21.72 -21.96
CA ALA A 554 16.73 -22.50 -23.21
C ALA A 554 18.16 -22.79 -23.71
N LEU A 555 18.38 -23.99 -24.23
CA LEU A 555 19.66 -24.41 -24.82
C LEU A 555 19.68 -24.13 -26.32
N LEU A 556 20.64 -23.31 -26.75
CA LEU A 556 20.99 -23.11 -28.16
C LEU A 556 22.12 -24.07 -28.55
N ILE A 557 21.94 -24.77 -29.67
CA ILE A 557 22.92 -25.69 -30.25
C ILE A 557 23.25 -25.18 -31.66
N PHE A 558 24.47 -24.68 -31.86
CA PHE A 558 24.89 -24.10 -33.14
C PHE A 558 25.50 -25.16 -34.07
N ASN A 559 25.42 -24.92 -35.39
CA ASN A 559 26.02 -25.76 -36.44
C ASN A 559 25.76 -27.26 -36.23
N LEU A 560 24.49 -27.66 -36.33
CA LEU A 560 24.05 -29.04 -36.07
C LEU A 560 24.67 -30.05 -37.04
N SER A 561 25.18 -31.13 -36.46
CA SER A 561 25.83 -32.27 -37.12
C SER A 561 25.14 -33.58 -36.72
N GLU A 562 25.45 -34.69 -37.39
CA GLU A 562 24.84 -35.99 -37.05
C GLU A 562 25.12 -36.40 -35.60
N GLY A 563 26.29 -36.06 -35.06
CA GLY A 563 26.68 -36.32 -33.66
C GLY A 563 25.80 -35.62 -32.61
N ASP A 564 25.15 -34.51 -32.97
CA ASP A 564 24.22 -33.77 -32.11
C ASP A 564 22.84 -34.43 -32.01
N SER A 565 22.53 -35.42 -32.85
CA SER A 565 21.25 -36.13 -32.82
C SER A 565 21.15 -37.03 -31.57
N GLY A 566 19.95 -37.12 -30.99
CA GLY A 566 19.66 -37.90 -29.80
C GLY A 566 18.77 -37.18 -28.79
N VAL A 567 18.79 -37.67 -27.54
CA VAL A 567 17.95 -37.16 -26.46
C VAL A 567 18.70 -36.12 -25.62
N TYR A 568 18.12 -34.92 -25.52
CA TYR A 568 18.49 -33.89 -24.56
C TYR A 568 17.44 -33.84 -23.44
N GLN A 569 17.88 -33.70 -22.20
CA GLN A 569 17.00 -33.50 -21.06
C GLN A 569 17.32 -32.16 -20.40
N CYS A 570 16.29 -31.38 -20.08
CA CYS A 570 16.40 -30.28 -19.14
C CYS A 570 16.00 -30.78 -17.75
N LEU A 571 16.87 -30.59 -16.77
CA LEU A 571 16.60 -30.86 -15.37
C LEU A 571 16.53 -29.55 -14.59
N SER A 572 15.55 -29.47 -13.69
CA SER A 572 15.52 -28.50 -12.60
C SER A 572 16.17 -29.13 -11.38
N GLU A 573 17.10 -28.42 -10.75
CA GLU A 573 17.73 -28.83 -9.51
C GLU A 573 17.55 -27.76 -8.42
N GLU A 574 16.83 -28.07 -7.35
CA GLU A 574 16.70 -27.20 -6.19
C GLU A 574 17.36 -27.81 -4.95
N LYS A 575 18.10 -26.99 -4.19
CA LYS A 575 18.73 -27.41 -2.93
C LYS A 575 17.86 -26.97 -1.75
N VAL A 576 17.36 -27.93 -0.97
CA VAL A 576 16.58 -27.69 0.25
C VAL A 576 17.32 -28.28 1.44
N LYS A 577 17.64 -27.41 2.42
CA LYS A 577 18.58 -27.71 3.51
C LYS A 577 19.89 -28.30 2.94
N ASN A 578 20.19 -29.57 3.24
CA ASN A 578 21.37 -30.29 2.73
C ASN A 578 21.04 -31.31 1.62
N LYS A 579 19.76 -31.48 1.25
CA LYS A 579 19.34 -32.33 0.12
C LYS A 579 19.30 -31.52 -1.18
N LYS A 580 19.50 -32.22 -2.29
CA LYS A 580 19.37 -31.68 -3.66
C LYS A 580 18.30 -32.51 -4.36
N PHE A 581 17.24 -31.86 -4.83
CA PHE A 581 16.14 -32.50 -5.55
C PHE A 581 16.24 -32.14 -7.02
N SER A 582 16.35 -33.16 -7.88
CA SER A 582 16.58 -33.01 -9.31
C SER A 582 15.43 -33.66 -10.08
N GLN A 583 14.83 -32.93 -11.02
CA GLN A 583 13.62 -33.34 -11.73
C GLN A 583 13.74 -33.02 -13.23
N VAL A 584 13.37 -33.95 -14.10
CA VAL A 584 13.29 -33.69 -15.55
C VAL A 584 12.08 -32.77 -15.84
N VAL A 585 12.36 -31.58 -16.36
CA VAL A 585 11.37 -30.56 -16.75
C VAL A 585 10.93 -30.74 -18.21
N ALA A 586 11.88 -31.08 -19.08
CA ALA A 586 11.62 -31.30 -20.51
C ALA A 586 12.57 -32.36 -21.08
N LYS A 587 12.07 -33.14 -22.04
CA LYS A 587 12.81 -34.19 -22.76
C LYS A 587 12.65 -33.94 -24.25
N HIS A 588 13.75 -33.61 -24.93
CA HIS A 588 13.76 -33.25 -26.35
C HIS A 588 14.47 -34.36 -27.14
N VAL A 589 13.83 -34.85 -28.21
CA VAL A 589 14.43 -35.77 -29.18
C VAL A 589 14.79 -34.95 -30.41
N LEU A 590 16.09 -34.82 -30.67
CA LEU A 590 16.62 -34.05 -31.80
C LEU A 590 17.04 -35.00 -32.92
N GLU A 591 16.46 -34.81 -34.10
CA GLU A 591 16.81 -35.51 -35.33
C GLU A 591 17.19 -34.54 -36.44
N LEU A 592 18.05 -34.97 -37.36
CA LEU A 592 18.36 -34.24 -38.59
C LEU A 592 17.59 -34.82 -39.78
N LYS A 593 17.04 -33.93 -40.62
CA LYS A 593 16.48 -34.31 -41.91
C LYS A 593 17.59 -34.86 -42.80
N LYS A 594 17.58 -36.18 -43.01
CA LYS A 594 18.42 -36.85 -44.01
C LYS A 594 18.16 -36.23 -45.38
N ILE A 595 19.23 -35.76 -46.02
CA ILE A 595 19.17 -35.34 -47.42
C ILE A 595 19.08 -36.61 -48.25
N GLN A 596 17.97 -36.83 -48.96
CA GLN A 596 17.94 -37.87 -49.99
C GLN A 596 18.87 -37.45 -51.13
N PRO A 597 19.86 -38.27 -51.51
CA PRO A 597 20.64 -38.01 -52.71
C PRO A 597 19.73 -38.16 -53.93
N SER A 598 19.62 -37.11 -54.74
CA SER A 598 18.98 -37.19 -56.05
C SER A 598 19.76 -38.18 -56.91
N THR A 599 19.08 -39.21 -57.43
CA THR A 599 19.66 -40.13 -58.42
C THR A 599 20.09 -39.34 -59.65
N VAL A 600 21.37 -39.44 -59.98
CA VAL A 600 21.91 -38.90 -61.25
C VAL A 600 21.63 -39.93 -62.33
N ASP A 601 20.79 -39.57 -63.31
CA ASP A 601 20.50 -40.44 -64.44
C ASP A 601 21.74 -40.66 -65.32
N PRO A 602 21.97 -41.88 -65.88
CA PRO A 602 23.15 -42.15 -66.68
C PRO A 602 23.10 -41.47 -68.04
N ILE A 603 24.19 -40.79 -68.42
CA ILE A 603 24.38 -40.27 -69.78
C ILE A 603 24.63 -41.44 -70.74
N GLN A 604 23.85 -41.51 -71.83
CA GLN A 604 24.14 -42.34 -73.01
C GLN A 604 24.02 -41.52 -74.32
N PRO A 605 24.62 -42.00 -75.43
CA PRO A 605 25.36 -41.11 -76.32
C PRO A 605 24.58 -40.58 -77.52
N ALA A 606 25.20 -39.62 -78.22
CA ALA A 606 24.64 -38.96 -79.39
C ALA A 606 24.50 -39.87 -80.62
N ALA A 607 23.42 -39.63 -81.39
CA ALA A 607 23.24 -40.03 -82.78
C ALA A 607 22.70 -38.83 -83.57
N GLN A 608 22.88 -38.82 -84.90
CA GLN A 608 22.66 -37.65 -85.76
C GLN A 608 21.48 -37.85 -86.73
N THR A 609 20.87 -36.74 -87.21
CA THR A 609 20.14 -36.57 -88.51
C THR A 609 18.94 -37.50 -88.78
N GLU A 610 17.89 -37.19 -89.54
CA GLU A 610 17.30 -36.01 -90.22
C GLU A 610 15.76 -36.29 -90.19
N GLY A 611 14.81 -35.35 -90.18
CA GLY A 611 14.60 -34.27 -91.15
C GLY A 611 13.48 -34.61 -92.16
N ASN A 612 12.18 -34.53 -91.80
CA ASN A 612 11.08 -34.15 -92.72
C ASN A 612 9.70 -33.91 -92.04
N THR A 613 8.71 -33.48 -92.84
CA THR A 613 7.52 -32.70 -92.45
C THR A 613 6.16 -33.43 -92.55
N ASP A 614 5.11 -32.79 -91.98
CA ASP A 614 3.66 -32.90 -92.29
C ASP A 614 2.88 -34.18 -91.84
N VAL A 615 1.62 -34.23 -91.33
CA VAL A 615 0.42 -33.36 -91.04
C VAL A 615 -0.85 -34.06 -91.60
N PRO A 616 -2.10 -34.01 -91.02
CA PRO A 616 -2.60 -33.78 -89.64
C PRO A 616 -3.83 -34.68 -89.21
N LYS A 617 -4.61 -34.26 -88.18
CA LYS A 617 -5.99 -34.69 -87.77
C LYS A 617 -6.13 -36.10 -87.12
N MET A 618 -7.04 -36.39 -86.16
CA MET A 618 -8.10 -35.67 -85.37
C MET A 618 -8.38 -36.52 -84.07
N SER A 619 -9.30 -36.29 -83.09
CA SER A 619 -10.51 -35.43 -82.93
C SER A 619 -10.85 -35.16 -81.43
N THR A 620 -11.96 -34.43 -81.20
CA THR A 620 -12.90 -34.30 -80.04
C THR A 620 -12.74 -35.18 -78.77
N VAL A 621 -12.82 -34.71 -77.49
CA VAL A 621 -13.61 -33.64 -76.80
C VAL A 621 -15.08 -34.07 -76.56
N PRO A 622 -15.82 -33.70 -75.48
CA PRO A 622 -15.57 -32.75 -74.35
C PRO A 622 -15.31 -33.47 -72.99
N THR A 623 -15.38 -32.92 -71.75
CA THR A 623 -15.65 -31.62 -71.05
C THR A 623 -15.05 -31.78 -69.62
N GLU A 624 -14.88 -30.83 -68.68
CA GLU A 624 -14.58 -29.38 -68.56
C GLU A 624 -14.24 -29.11 -67.06
N GLY A 625 -13.79 -27.94 -66.56
CA GLY A 625 -13.47 -26.65 -67.18
C GLY A 625 -12.43 -25.86 -66.35
N SER A 626 -11.76 -24.88 -66.97
CA SER A 626 -10.50 -24.24 -66.47
C SER A 626 -10.75 -22.90 -65.74
N THR A 627 -10.07 -22.52 -64.64
CA THR A 627 -8.66 -22.07 -64.43
C THR A 627 -8.15 -20.87 -65.25
N ALA A 628 -7.48 -19.96 -64.50
CA ALA A 628 -6.29 -19.14 -64.84
C ALA A 628 -6.41 -17.82 -65.67
N GLN A 629 -5.86 -16.73 -65.06
CA GLN A 629 -4.84 -15.75 -65.54
C GLN A 629 -4.92 -15.19 -67.00
N THR A 630 -4.51 -13.95 -67.30
CA THR A 630 -3.09 -13.49 -67.43
C THR A 630 -3.03 -12.00 -67.86
N SER A 631 -1.84 -11.36 -67.87
CA SER A 631 -1.38 -10.30 -68.82
C SER A 631 -1.36 -8.80 -68.42
N THR A 632 -0.13 -8.32 -68.20
CA THR A 632 0.50 -7.03 -68.59
C THR A 632 0.41 -6.71 -70.10
N THR A 633 0.43 -5.47 -70.68
CA THR A 633 0.31 -4.06 -70.20
C THR A 633 -0.03 -3.10 -71.40
N GLN A 634 -0.42 -1.84 -71.09
CA GLN A 634 -0.27 -0.57 -71.87
C GLN A 634 -1.34 -0.05 -72.90
N ILE A 635 -2.01 1.05 -72.48
CA ILE A 635 -2.10 2.41 -73.11
C ILE A 635 -3.06 2.71 -74.31
N ILE A 636 -4.21 3.36 -74.00
CA ILE A 636 -4.78 4.66 -74.53
C ILE A 636 -5.18 4.75 -76.04
N PRO A 637 -6.21 5.53 -76.49
CA PRO A 637 -7.01 6.61 -75.86
C PRO A 637 -8.52 6.21 -75.60
N ILE A 638 -9.64 6.98 -75.65
CA ILE A 638 -10.09 8.31 -76.16
C ILE A 638 -11.18 8.93 -75.20
N THR A 639 -11.52 10.22 -75.38
CA THR A 639 -12.60 11.00 -74.72
C THR A 639 -14.03 10.57 -75.14
N THR A 640 -15.18 11.02 -74.58
CA THR A 640 -15.54 12.28 -73.87
C THR A 640 -16.84 12.14 -73.04
N GLY A 641 -17.03 12.90 -71.96
CA GLY A 641 -18.32 13.00 -71.22
C GLY A 641 -18.30 13.99 -70.03
N ARG A 642 -19.44 14.63 -69.69
CA ARG A 642 -19.56 15.73 -68.68
C ARG A 642 -21.02 15.82 -68.15
N ILE A 643 -21.29 16.70 -67.15
CA ILE A 643 -22.63 17.19 -66.63
C ILE A 643 -23.20 16.35 -65.44
N ILE A 644 -23.82 16.88 -64.35
CA ILE A 644 -23.74 18.18 -63.61
C ILE A 644 -24.49 18.09 -62.23
N ARG A 645 -24.04 18.85 -61.21
CA ARG A 645 -24.72 19.36 -59.96
C ARG A 645 -25.52 18.45 -58.98
N GLU A 646 -25.52 18.96 -57.73
CA GLU A 646 -26.42 18.74 -56.57
C GLU A 646 -27.85 19.32 -56.82
N PRO A 647 -28.84 19.42 -55.88
CA PRO A 647 -28.80 19.26 -54.40
C PRO A 647 -30.05 18.62 -53.74
N ILE A 648 -30.25 18.89 -52.42
CA ILE A 648 -31.50 18.87 -51.61
C ILE A 648 -31.69 17.67 -50.65
N GLY A 649 -31.90 17.98 -49.35
CA GLY A 649 -32.48 17.10 -48.32
C GLY A 649 -33.95 17.50 -48.03
N PRO A 650 -34.50 17.45 -46.80
CA PRO A 650 -34.01 16.91 -45.53
C PRO A 650 -34.94 15.77 -45.03
N ILE A 651 -34.85 15.37 -43.74
CA ILE A 651 -35.97 15.22 -42.76
C ILE A 651 -35.48 14.51 -41.47
N LEU A 652 -36.26 14.64 -40.40
CA LEU A 652 -35.95 14.34 -39.01
C LEU A 652 -36.41 12.93 -38.55
N ALA A 653 -35.87 12.51 -37.40
CA ALA A 653 -36.51 11.69 -36.35
C ALA A 653 -36.42 10.14 -36.36
N SER A 654 -35.60 9.67 -35.41
CA SER A 654 -35.97 8.74 -34.32
C SER A 654 -35.82 7.21 -34.48
N ALA A 655 -35.90 6.55 -33.30
CA ALA A 655 -36.04 5.11 -33.03
C ALA A 655 -34.80 4.19 -33.14
N THR A 656 -34.26 3.85 -31.96
CA THR A 656 -33.86 2.49 -31.50
C THR A 656 -33.07 1.55 -32.43
N SER A 657 -31.86 1.17 -32.01
CA SER A 657 -31.32 -0.18 -32.27
C SER A 657 -30.51 -0.67 -31.07
N ASN A 658 -30.64 -1.97 -30.75
CA ASN A 658 -29.87 -2.72 -29.75
C ASN A 658 -30.22 -4.22 -29.92
N PRO A 659 -29.31 -5.15 -29.63
CA PRO A 659 -27.99 -5.35 -30.22
C PRO A 659 -27.95 -6.62 -31.10
N GLU A 660 -26.81 -6.97 -31.71
CA GLU A 660 -26.18 -8.30 -31.56
C GLU A 660 -24.82 -8.45 -32.31
N ILE A 661 -23.92 -9.21 -31.66
CA ILE A 661 -22.92 -10.15 -32.19
C ILE A 661 -22.18 -9.81 -33.51
N PHE A 662 -20.84 -9.65 -33.42
CA PHE A 662 -19.93 -10.45 -34.27
C PHE A 662 -18.57 -10.70 -33.60
N ASN A 663 -18.05 -11.92 -33.73
CA ASN A 663 -16.69 -12.29 -33.32
C ASN A 663 -15.68 -12.01 -34.45
N SER A 664 -14.46 -11.59 -34.14
CA SER A 664 -13.22 -12.22 -34.67
C SER A 664 -11.94 -11.52 -34.19
N VAL A 665 -10.84 -12.27 -34.17
CA VAL A 665 -9.47 -11.83 -33.90
C VAL A 665 -8.71 -11.69 -35.22
N PRO A 666 -7.81 -10.69 -35.37
CA PRO A 666 -6.72 -10.73 -36.34
C PRO A 666 -5.35 -10.90 -35.65
N ASP A 667 -4.55 -11.86 -36.15
CA ASP A 667 -3.11 -11.92 -35.89
C ASP A 667 -2.35 -10.74 -36.53
N GLY A 668 -1.18 -10.37 -35.99
CA GLY A 668 -0.34 -9.33 -36.58
C GLY A 668 1.04 -9.19 -35.93
N VAL A 669 2.05 -9.85 -36.50
CA VAL A 669 3.46 -9.73 -36.08
C VAL A 669 4.08 -8.42 -36.62
N PRO A 670 4.69 -7.56 -35.77
CA PRO A 670 5.43 -6.40 -36.23
C PRO A 670 6.95 -6.66 -36.27
N GLU A 671 7.51 -6.90 -37.46
CA GLU A 671 8.97 -6.87 -37.68
C GLU A 671 9.37 -5.58 -38.41
N LYS A 672 10.02 -4.65 -37.69
CA LYS A 672 10.92 -3.61 -38.23
C LYS A 672 11.62 -2.81 -37.13
N THR A 673 12.88 -3.13 -36.86
CA THR A 673 13.80 -2.25 -36.14
C THR A 673 14.17 -1.06 -37.03
N MET A 674 13.75 0.16 -36.66
CA MET A 674 14.13 1.38 -37.38
C MET A 674 15.31 2.07 -36.70
N PHE A 675 16.37 2.35 -37.46
CA PHE A 675 17.55 3.06 -36.95
C PHE A 675 17.20 4.50 -36.57
N LEU A 676 17.49 4.90 -35.33
CA LEU A 676 17.39 6.28 -34.88
C LEU A 676 18.48 7.13 -35.56
N LYS A 677 18.08 8.03 -36.45
CA LYS A 677 18.97 8.91 -37.21
C LYS A 677 19.30 10.17 -36.39
N SER A 678 20.52 10.22 -35.85
CA SER A 678 21.04 11.32 -35.02
C SER A 678 20.84 12.72 -35.62
N ASN A 679 20.14 13.62 -34.91
CA ASN A 679 20.40 15.07 -34.99
C ASN A 679 20.01 15.94 -33.77
N ASP A 680 19.58 15.39 -32.62
CA ASP A 680 19.03 16.20 -31.50
C ASP A 680 20.07 16.84 -30.54
N ASN A 681 21.36 16.46 -30.66
CA ASN A 681 22.40 16.91 -29.72
C ASN A 681 22.51 18.44 -29.58
N PHE A 682 22.28 19.20 -30.66
CA PHE A 682 22.45 20.67 -30.63
C PHE A 682 21.38 21.36 -29.76
N LEU A 683 20.14 20.86 -29.79
CA LEU A 683 19.01 21.44 -29.05
C LEU A 683 19.11 21.11 -27.55
N LEU A 684 19.57 19.89 -27.22
CA LEU A 684 19.91 19.49 -25.84
C LEU A 684 21.07 20.32 -25.27
N ILE A 685 22.14 20.55 -26.04
CA ILE A 685 23.27 21.40 -25.61
C ILE A 685 22.81 22.85 -25.38
N PHE A 686 21.97 23.40 -26.25
CA PHE A 686 21.43 24.76 -26.09
C PHE A 686 20.57 24.89 -24.83
N LEU A 687 19.65 23.94 -24.58
CA LEU A 687 18.84 23.91 -23.36
C LEU A 687 19.70 23.78 -22.10
N PHE A 688 20.72 22.91 -22.11
CA PHE A 688 21.65 22.74 -20.99
C PHE A 688 22.39 24.05 -20.68
N LEU A 689 22.93 24.72 -21.71
CA LEU A 689 23.60 26.02 -21.55
C LEU A 689 22.65 27.10 -21.01
N PHE A 690 21.41 27.16 -21.50
CA PHE A 690 20.40 28.11 -21.04
C PHE A 690 20.06 27.93 -19.55
N PHE A 691 19.78 26.70 -19.11
CA PHE A 691 19.53 26.41 -17.70
C PHE A 691 20.77 26.63 -16.82
N PHE A 692 21.97 26.35 -17.32
CA PHE A 692 23.23 26.61 -16.61
C PHE A 692 23.48 28.12 -16.38
N VAL A 693 23.20 28.96 -17.39
CA VAL A 693 23.29 30.43 -17.27
C VAL A 693 22.23 30.99 -16.30
N LEU A 694 21.00 30.46 -16.34
CA LEU A 694 19.96 30.81 -15.35
C LEU A 694 20.37 30.42 -13.94
N PHE A 695 20.93 29.22 -13.74
CA PHE A 695 21.44 28.77 -12.43
C PHE A 695 22.56 29.67 -11.91
N LEU A 696 23.56 30.00 -12.74
CA LEU A 696 24.64 30.92 -12.37
C LEU A 696 24.13 32.32 -12.03
N SER A 697 23.11 32.80 -12.76
CA SER A 697 22.47 34.10 -12.50
C SER A 697 21.76 34.11 -11.15
N LEU A 698 20.99 33.05 -10.86
CA LEU A 698 20.27 32.88 -9.58
C LEU A 698 21.24 32.70 -8.40
N LEU A 699 22.32 31.93 -8.59
CA LEU A 699 23.39 31.76 -7.61
C LEU A 699 24.07 33.12 -7.29
N SER A 700 24.39 33.89 -8.34
CA SER A 700 24.99 35.23 -8.20
C SER A 700 24.06 36.22 -7.49
N TYR A 701 22.76 36.21 -7.82
CA TYR A 701 21.76 37.04 -7.16
C TYR A 701 21.61 36.70 -5.66
N ASN A 702 21.51 35.42 -5.32
CA ASN A 702 21.42 34.97 -3.93
C ASN A 702 22.71 35.24 -3.14
N CYS A 703 23.88 35.13 -3.78
CA CYS A 703 25.18 35.52 -3.21
C CYS A 703 25.24 37.03 -2.92
N TYR A 704 24.75 37.86 -3.84
CA TYR A 704 24.66 39.32 -3.67
C TYR A 704 23.68 39.73 -2.55
N LYS A 705 22.52 39.06 -2.48
CA LYS A 705 21.50 39.28 -1.45
C LYS A 705 21.84 38.68 -0.08
N GLY A 706 22.85 37.82 0.03
CA GLY A 706 23.31 37.23 1.30
C GLY A 706 22.57 35.96 1.74
N TYR A 707 21.87 35.29 0.82
CA TYR A 707 21.12 34.05 1.12
C TYR A 707 21.96 32.77 0.98
N LEU A 708 23.29 32.87 0.92
CA LEU A 708 24.22 31.73 0.75
C LEU A 708 25.44 31.85 1.69
N PRO A 709 26.06 30.72 2.11
CA PRO A 709 27.07 30.72 3.19
C PRO A 709 28.41 31.42 2.88
N ASP A 710 29.20 31.63 3.93
CA ASP A 710 30.39 32.50 4.02
C ASP A 710 31.42 32.44 2.88
N GLN A 711 31.55 31.31 2.18
CA GLN A 711 32.47 31.23 1.04
C GLN A 711 32.09 32.21 -0.08
N CYS A 712 30.81 32.58 -0.22
CA CYS A 712 30.37 33.57 -1.20
C CYS A 712 30.79 35.00 -0.82
N LEU A 713 30.87 35.32 0.48
CA LEU A 713 31.33 36.63 0.97
C LEU A 713 32.83 36.87 0.71
N LYS A 714 33.63 35.81 0.60
CA LYS A 714 35.05 35.90 0.17
C LYS A 714 35.20 36.35 -1.28
N PHE A 715 34.26 36.02 -2.16
CA PHE A 715 34.28 36.48 -3.56
C PHE A 715 33.90 37.97 -3.66
N ARG A 716 32.93 38.41 -2.84
CA ARG A 716 32.51 39.83 -2.73
C ARG A 716 33.66 40.74 -2.26
N SER A 717 34.54 40.25 -1.40
CA SER A 717 35.71 40.99 -0.91
C SER A 717 36.90 40.99 -1.89
N ALA A 718 36.98 40.00 -2.80
CA ALA A 718 37.95 40.02 -3.90
C ALA A 718 37.58 41.02 -5.02
N MET A 719 36.28 41.15 -5.34
CA MET A 719 35.78 42.08 -6.37
C MET A 719 35.78 43.57 -5.95
N LEU A 720 35.88 43.89 -4.66
CA LEU A 720 35.70 45.25 -4.12
C LEU A 720 36.97 45.83 -3.46
N LEU A 721 38.12 45.71 -4.12
CA LEU A 721 39.39 46.28 -3.65
C LEU A 721 39.74 47.59 -4.39
N GLY A 722 38.97 48.65 -4.10
CA GLY A 722 38.95 49.91 -4.86
C GLY A 722 39.45 51.19 -4.15
N LYS A 723 40.01 51.12 -2.93
CA LYS A 723 40.76 52.22 -2.25
C LYS A 723 41.53 51.70 -1.01
N LYS A 724 42.47 52.50 -0.48
CA LYS A 724 43.55 52.06 0.45
C LYS A 724 43.30 52.38 1.95
N LYS A 725 43.77 51.45 2.81
CA LYS A 725 44.50 51.53 4.12
C LYS A 725 44.72 52.90 4.83
N PRO A 726 45.10 52.94 6.14
CA PRO A 726 45.50 51.87 7.10
C PRO A 726 44.44 51.65 8.22
N LYS A 727 44.63 50.96 9.36
CA LYS A 727 45.72 50.17 10.03
C LYS A 727 45.24 48.70 10.23
N SER A 728 45.87 47.70 10.88
CA SER A 728 47.02 47.50 11.82
C SER A 728 46.68 47.54 13.35
N ASP A 729 46.95 46.52 14.17
CA ASP A 729 47.85 45.34 14.05
C ASP A 729 47.30 44.05 14.70
N PHE A 730 47.95 42.91 14.36
CA PHE A 730 48.25 41.66 15.09
C PHE A 730 47.52 41.30 16.42
N SER A 731 47.26 40.02 16.77
CA SER A 731 47.42 38.71 16.08
C SER A 731 46.93 37.55 16.96
N ASP A 732 46.63 36.40 16.36
CA ASP A 732 46.71 35.00 16.89
C ASP A 732 45.99 34.66 18.23
N CYS A 733 45.90 33.41 18.67
CA CYS A 733 45.38 32.15 18.12
C CYS A 733 45.39 31.13 19.29
N GLU A 734 44.56 30.09 19.24
CA GLU A 734 44.68 28.82 20.00
C GLU A 734 44.67 28.73 21.55
N GLN A 735 43.67 27.97 22.03
CA GLN A 735 43.76 26.83 22.97
C GLN A 735 43.98 27.02 24.50
N SER A 736 43.72 25.89 25.19
CA SER A 736 43.72 25.59 26.63
C SER A 736 42.66 26.30 27.50
N VAL A 737 41.72 25.64 28.22
CA VAL A 737 41.68 24.38 29.01
C VAL A 737 42.12 24.55 30.48
N LYS A 738 41.28 24.04 31.39
CA LYS A 738 41.45 23.93 32.87
C LYS A 738 41.42 25.25 33.66
N GLU A 739 41.10 25.33 34.95
CA GLU A 739 40.34 24.56 35.97
C GLU A 739 40.66 25.29 37.29
N THR A 740 39.69 25.96 37.93
CA THR A 740 39.59 26.26 39.39
C THR A 740 38.36 27.19 39.56
N LEU A 741 37.35 26.91 40.38
CA LEU A 741 37.30 26.73 41.83
C LEU A 741 37.83 27.95 42.62
N VAL A 742 36.92 28.75 43.19
CA VAL A 742 36.81 29.02 44.65
C VAL A 742 35.51 29.79 44.98
N GLU A 743 35.10 29.62 46.23
CA GLU A 743 33.91 29.98 47.02
C GLU A 743 33.00 31.20 46.71
N GLN A 744 31.70 30.92 46.90
CA GLN A 744 30.71 31.63 47.72
C GLN A 744 30.92 33.11 48.10
N GLY A 745 29.90 33.94 47.79
CA GLY A 745 29.60 35.21 48.44
C GLY A 745 28.08 35.39 48.57
N SER A 746 27.59 35.96 49.68
CA SER A 746 26.17 35.86 50.09
C SER A 746 25.37 37.16 50.00
N ILE A 747 24.12 37.04 49.51
CA ILE A 747 22.93 37.85 49.86
C ILE A 747 23.02 39.38 49.70
N GLN A 748 22.20 39.93 48.79
CA GLN A 748 21.30 41.03 49.15
C GLN A 748 20.08 41.14 48.23
N ASN A 749 18.98 41.70 48.75
CA ASN A 749 17.73 41.88 48.04
C ASN A 749 17.76 43.10 47.10
N GLN A 750 17.08 43.02 45.96
CA GLN A 750 16.39 44.19 45.40
C GLN A 750 15.17 43.78 44.57
N THR A 751 14.21 44.70 44.46
CA THR A 751 12.83 44.42 44.05
C THR A 751 12.51 44.89 42.64
N GLY A 752 11.97 43.97 41.84
CA GLY A 752 10.92 44.26 40.86
C GLY A 752 11.34 44.85 39.50
N GLU A 753 11.02 44.13 38.44
CA GLU A 753 10.27 44.66 37.30
C GLU A 753 9.58 43.51 36.53
N GLN A 754 8.44 43.77 35.89
CA GLN A 754 7.73 42.79 35.06
C GLN A 754 8.04 43.01 33.58
N PRO A 755 8.56 42.01 32.85
CA PRO A 755 8.49 42.01 31.39
C PRO A 755 7.03 41.86 30.93
N LYS A 756 6.60 42.70 29.99
CA LYS A 756 5.28 42.57 29.34
C LYS A 756 5.28 41.35 28.40
N PRO A 757 4.17 40.58 28.31
CA PRO A 757 4.03 39.56 27.27
C PRO A 757 3.97 40.19 25.87
N ALA A 758 4.33 39.41 24.85
CA ALA A 758 4.31 39.82 23.45
C ALA A 758 2.87 39.93 22.89
N HIS A 759 2.75 40.55 21.71
CA HIS A 759 1.46 40.77 21.04
C HIS A 759 0.76 39.46 20.66
N ASP A 760 -0.52 39.39 21.00
CA ASP A 760 -1.45 38.33 20.60
C ASP A 760 -1.93 38.55 19.15
N THR A 761 -1.85 37.51 18.32
CA THR A 761 -2.37 37.52 16.95
C THR A 761 -3.77 36.89 16.96
N GLY A 762 -4.78 37.72 17.17
CA GLY A 762 -6.15 37.28 17.41
C GLY A 762 -6.72 36.36 16.33
N TYR A 763 -7.27 35.23 16.78
CA TYR A 763 -8.17 34.38 16.01
C TYR A 763 -9.50 34.25 16.75
N GLU A 764 -10.60 34.33 16.02
CA GLU A 764 -11.95 34.39 16.59
C GLU A 764 -12.37 33.03 17.17
N THR A 765 -12.66 33.00 18.48
CA THR A 765 -13.34 31.88 19.14
C THR A 765 -14.80 32.25 19.39
N GLU A 766 -15.72 31.74 18.56
CA GLU A 766 -17.15 31.80 18.90
C GLU A 766 -17.46 30.92 20.13
N PRO A 767 -18.41 31.33 21.00
CA PRO A 767 -18.64 30.67 22.29
C PRO A 767 -19.48 29.38 22.18
N ASP A 768 -19.18 28.41 23.05
CA ASP A 768 -19.99 27.20 23.24
C ASP A 768 -21.41 27.54 23.75
N CYS A 769 -22.43 27.34 22.90
CA CYS A 769 -23.84 27.47 23.27
C CYS A 769 -24.32 26.34 24.20
N GLY A 770 -24.10 26.49 25.50
CA GLY A 770 -24.65 25.62 26.53
C GLY A 770 -25.93 26.17 27.16
N ASN A 771 -27.08 25.53 26.90
CA ASN A 771 -28.11 25.15 27.88
C ASN A 771 -29.41 24.67 27.21
N GLY A 772 -29.70 23.37 27.31
CA GLY A 772 -31.05 22.85 27.11
C GLY A 772 -31.73 22.70 28.46
N GLN A 773 -32.75 23.52 28.76
CA GLN A 773 -33.61 23.30 29.92
C GLN A 773 -34.71 22.29 29.57
N VAL A 774 -34.97 21.37 30.51
CA VAL A 774 -36.09 20.42 30.44
C VAL A 774 -37.40 21.17 30.76
N GLN A 775 -38.44 20.95 29.97
CA GLN A 775 -39.80 21.32 30.32
C GLN A 775 -40.59 20.11 30.80
N HIS A 776 -41.43 20.33 31.81
CA HIS A 776 -42.60 19.55 32.15
C HIS A 776 -43.80 20.51 32.06
N ASP A 777 -44.95 20.02 31.60
CA ASP A 777 -46.16 20.82 31.45
C ASP A 777 -46.75 21.29 32.80
N ASP A 778 -47.32 22.49 32.84
CA ASP A 778 -48.77 22.63 33.10
C ASP A 778 -49.34 24.06 32.87
N HIS A 779 -50.32 24.13 31.97
CA HIS A 779 -51.58 24.91 31.98
C HIS A 779 -51.78 26.32 32.63
N VAL A 780 -52.53 27.16 31.87
CA VAL A 780 -53.54 28.18 32.28
C VAL A 780 -53.18 29.70 32.31
N SER A 781 -53.60 30.38 31.21
CA SER A 781 -54.45 31.60 31.14
C SER A 781 -53.95 33.07 31.38
N SER A 782 -54.41 33.93 30.45
CA SER A 782 -54.94 35.32 30.58
C SER A 782 -54.06 36.59 30.72
N GLN A 783 -54.04 37.34 29.60
CA GLN A 783 -54.48 38.75 29.44
C GLN A 783 -53.55 39.99 29.65
N ALA A 784 -53.74 40.90 28.68
CA ALA A 784 -53.75 42.38 28.75
C ALA A 784 -52.47 43.22 28.46
N HIS A 785 -52.61 44.05 27.43
CA HIS A 785 -51.67 45.02 26.85
C HIS A 785 -51.06 46.07 27.80
N LYS A 786 -49.87 46.56 27.43
CA LYS A 786 -49.67 47.99 27.10
C LYS A 786 -48.49 48.22 26.16
N GLU A 787 -48.64 49.17 25.23
CA GLU A 787 -47.56 49.66 24.36
C GLU A 787 -46.88 50.89 24.99
N VAL A 788 -45.57 51.03 24.77
CA VAL A 788 -44.88 52.32 24.61
C VAL A 788 -43.87 52.16 23.48
N LYS A 789 -43.74 53.16 22.61
CA LYS A 789 -42.77 53.18 21.49
C LYS A 789 -41.46 53.81 21.94
N ASP A 790 -40.35 53.36 21.35
CA ASP A 790 -39.38 54.30 20.75
C ASP A 790 -38.53 53.61 19.67
N LYS A 791 -38.06 54.42 18.70
CA LYS A 791 -37.27 54.06 17.50
C LYS A 791 -36.87 55.35 16.76
N PRO A 792 -35.89 55.34 15.84
CA PRO A 792 -34.79 54.40 15.61
C PRO A 792 -33.42 55.14 15.59
N PHE A 793 -32.33 54.50 15.13
CA PHE A 793 -31.48 55.06 14.06
C PHE A 793 -30.50 54.01 13.51
N ASP A 794 -30.21 54.09 12.21
CA ASP A 794 -29.29 53.20 11.48
C ASP A 794 -27.84 53.72 11.47
N VAL A 795 -26.88 52.81 11.31
CA VAL A 795 -25.55 53.14 10.76
C VAL A 795 -25.20 52.12 9.67
N LYS A 796 -24.96 52.61 8.45
CA LYS A 796 -24.45 51.81 7.33
C LYS A 796 -22.97 51.46 7.52
N CYS A 797 -22.53 50.37 6.89
CA CYS A 797 -21.17 50.26 6.36
C CYS A 797 -21.25 49.92 4.86
N GLU A 798 -20.52 50.65 4.03
CA GLU A 798 -20.52 50.49 2.57
C GLU A 798 -19.23 49.79 2.12
N LEU A 799 -19.34 48.83 1.19
CA LEU A 799 -18.16 48.23 0.55
C LEU A 799 -17.49 49.26 -0.37
N LYS A 800 -16.15 49.21 -0.44
CA LYS A 800 -15.39 49.73 -1.58
C LYS A 800 -14.49 48.65 -2.13
N TYR A 801 -14.75 48.27 -3.38
CA TYR A 801 -13.76 47.64 -4.25
C TYR A 801 -12.85 48.73 -4.84
N ALA A 802 -11.64 48.35 -5.22
CA ALA A 802 -10.75 49.17 -6.04
C ALA A 802 -10.04 48.24 -7.04
N ASP A 803 -10.21 48.51 -8.33
CA ASP A 803 -9.67 47.76 -9.46
C ASP A 803 -8.90 48.71 -10.40
N SER A 804 -8.16 48.11 -11.35
CA SER A 804 -7.59 48.72 -12.57
C SER A 804 -6.49 49.78 -12.42
N ASP A 805 -5.23 49.31 -12.50
CA ASP A 805 -4.28 49.54 -13.59
C ASP A 805 -4.29 50.88 -14.38
N ALA A 806 -3.09 51.49 -14.52
CA ALA A 806 -2.61 52.09 -15.78
C ALA A 806 -1.10 52.44 -15.74
N GLU A 807 -0.50 52.57 -16.92
CA GLU A 807 0.80 53.20 -17.22
C GLU A 807 0.74 54.74 -16.99
N GLY A 808 1.81 55.54 -16.94
CA GLY A 808 3.25 55.29 -17.08
C GLY A 808 3.93 56.45 -17.83
N ASP A 809 5.00 57.03 -17.26
CA ASP A 809 5.94 58.02 -17.87
C ASP A 809 7.24 58.07 -17.01
#